data_AF-A0A968NX80-F1
#
_entry.id   AF-A0A968NX80-F1
#
_cell.length_a   1.000
_cell.length_b   1.000
_cell.length_c   1.000
_cell.angle_alpha   90.00
_cell.angle_beta   90.00
_cell.angle_gamma   90.00
#
_symmetry.space_group_name_H-M   'P 1'
#
loop_
_entity.id
_entity.type
_entity.pdbx_description
1 polymer ?
#
loop_
_entity_poly.entity_id
_entity_poly.type
_entity_poly.pdbx_seq_one_letter_code
_entity_poly.pdbx_strand_id
1 'polypeptide(L)'
;MSQSDSQATATDLNTLSGTTQFNNLTIHQSNNEDWFQFTLAANTSAQHDAKIEFNHQLGDLDLQLYNQDGILLNGSYGRGNTESLSLDGLIAGTYFLRAYGYGGATHPNYSLTIDAPTAAPLTIPEDIAEQNDTREQAYTLRYQGGYYDAGNLNLTMDDSANEASRQDWFRFNLPANGIVGNRVAIEFDHALGDLDMALFDSSGTLIDSSLSVSNEESISLDGQVAGDYFIQVYGYENASNPSYRLIIDGPTPSASIQPDTFEVNNTLATATDLRQISGTGNVWQNLNINAAADQDWFKFTTAAAGTTNDSVQISFTQAAGDLALTLYNSSGTQISQSNGSIDRELVSLQGLAAGTYYAQVTGVGGATNPNYTLGINAPTAPTSDLPNWTILVYLGADNDLEPFGVEDLNEMEVPVLPNGVRVVTLFDRVGGFDSSNGNWTDTRRGLITHDTNPNLISSPLTSVGELNTGSPQTLTDFIRWGVQNNPAQNYGLILWNHGAGLPGVTWDDTNNSDNLTLREITQAVQASGQTFDLIGFDACLQAMVEQGYELRNLTDVMVASQELEPGDGWDYTAWLSQLAANPNMNAEQLGSAIVTTYAASYNGAETLSATRVGSYAGLRNAIDTFATTALNIATNADWQAIAAARSAAAYFHTLTDYRDLKTFTDAIAGNSSITAAIRTAAQGVSTALTNAVIRNHSGPGEGGTGLTIYLPEFGQAAYPAATAALYTDTSWFNFLNQRRSVGRSRTSNPDWAEANEVRSQAYNLQRLAGANKRFTNLNIGTSQDVDWFRFETATAGTSSDSAQIAFNSANGALKLEIFDAAGTLLQTSTNSTSGSNTIEQVNLNTLSTGQYFLKVSGVSGSTNAYDLTINAPQTATIIEDWAERNDSREQAYRVGTIDRQEARFPGLTMDGTANEAVREDWFVMTPNRGTEWNPNQVSIEFDNNQGNLDLYLYDANGNAINPAQGVTNNSGETVALNSVSGQIYVRVAGRTSTTTNSDYTLIFRSAQPIPNAAPIVQPATFSIVENTAAGTRVGNITAIDPEGQTLTYAIAAGNADFDGDGTAAFGINSATGELTVTDSHDLDFERSASFALSIAAQDSEGQSSTATATINLTNIVGGRIQGTRRPDRLIGDDTNDTIIGGFGNDSITTAGGRDRIVFDINRPYRQRSIGVDTITDFDSRFDRWYSTKLPLRRSRVGKSVFPP
;
A
#
# COMPACT_ATOMS: atom_id res chain seq x y z
N MET A 1 -6.94 51.87 70.31
CA MET A 1 -5.75 51.01 70.19
C MET A 1 -4.54 51.84 70.64
N SER A 2 -4.42 52.07 71.96
CA SER A 2 -3.75 53.26 72.52
C SER A 2 -2.22 53.11 72.72
N GLN A 3 -1.50 52.41 71.84
CA GLN A 3 -0.04 52.26 71.92
C GLN A 3 0.70 52.31 70.57
N SER A 4 0.02 52.54 69.44
CA SER A 4 0.67 52.53 68.11
C SER A 4 1.18 53.91 67.66
N ASP A 5 1.99 54.54 68.51
CA ASP A 5 2.54 55.90 68.30
C ASP A 5 3.84 55.93 67.48
N SER A 6 4.27 54.81 66.91
CA SER A 6 5.44 54.71 66.05
C SER A 6 5.32 53.54 65.09
N GLN A 7 6.06 53.56 63.97
CA GLN A 7 6.10 52.43 63.04
C GLN A 7 6.51 51.12 63.71
N ALA A 8 7.43 51.17 64.69
CA ALA A 8 7.88 50.00 65.45
C ALA A 8 6.82 49.43 66.42
N THR A 9 5.78 50.20 66.72
CA THR A 9 4.66 49.79 67.59
C THR A 9 3.34 49.78 66.83
N ALA A 10 3.38 49.74 65.50
CA ALA A 10 2.20 49.77 64.65
C ALA A 10 1.21 48.67 65.02
N THR A 11 -0.08 48.98 65.00
CA THR A 11 -1.12 47.99 65.22
C THR A 11 -1.19 47.07 64.00
N ASP A 12 -0.92 45.79 64.18
CA ASP A 12 -1.04 44.79 63.12
C ASP A 12 -2.52 44.48 62.81
N LEU A 13 -2.93 44.82 61.59
CA LEU A 13 -4.26 44.56 61.04
C LEU A 13 -4.35 43.18 60.37
N ASN A 14 -3.25 42.40 60.41
CA ASN A 14 -3.05 41.12 59.72
C ASN A 14 -3.10 41.26 58.19
N THR A 15 -3.15 40.12 57.50
CA THR A 15 -3.37 40.05 56.05
C THR A 15 -4.80 40.47 55.71
N LEU A 16 -4.92 41.54 54.93
CA LEU A 16 -6.22 42.10 54.53
C LEU A 16 -6.63 41.57 53.15
N SER A 17 -7.91 41.22 53.02
CA SER A 17 -8.52 40.72 51.79
C SER A 17 -9.92 41.30 51.66
N GLY A 18 -10.20 41.98 50.54
CA GLY A 18 -11.41 42.78 50.35
C GLY A 18 -11.44 44.04 51.22
N THR A 19 -12.59 44.72 51.21
CA THR A 19 -12.77 45.99 51.94
C THR A 19 -12.90 45.74 53.45
N THR A 20 -11.95 46.29 54.23
CA THR A 20 -11.94 46.21 55.69
C THR A 20 -12.07 47.61 56.30
N GLN A 21 -12.98 47.79 57.27
CA GLN A 21 -13.22 49.08 57.92
C GLN A 21 -13.04 49.01 59.44
N PHE A 22 -12.25 49.94 59.97
CA PHE A 22 -11.99 50.14 61.39
C PHE A 22 -12.64 51.46 61.83
N ASN A 23 -13.46 51.40 62.89
CA ASN A 23 -14.24 52.54 63.38
C ASN A 23 -13.85 52.89 64.81
N ASN A 24 -14.20 54.11 65.27
CA ASN A 24 -13.92 54.59 66.62
C ASN A 24 -12.42 54.72 66.94
N LEU A 25 -11.62 55.11 65.95
CA LEU A 25 -10.20 55.43 66.12
C LEU A 25 -10.06 56.85 66.67
N THR A 26 -9.00 57.12 67.42
CA THR A 26 -8.87 58.39 68.15
C THR A 26 -7.45 58.93 68.10
N ILE A 27 -7.27 60.18 67.66
CA ILE A 27 -6.05 60.95 67.91
C ILE A 27 -6.28 61.78 69.18
N HIS A 28 -5.77 61.32 70.33
CA HIS A 28 -6.19 61.80 71.65
C HIS A 28 -5.28 62.88 72.26
N GLN A 29 -4.11 63.15 71.67
CA GLN A 29 -3.17 64.22 72.06
C GLN A 29 -2.44 64.76 70.81
N SER A 30 -1.90 65.98 70.86
CA SER A 30 -1.33 66.68 69.70
C SER A 30 -0.07 66.05 69.10
N ASN A 31 0.50 65.03 69.76
CA ASN A 31 1.67 64.26 69.33
C ASN A 31 1.35 62.75 69.21
N ASN A 32 0.08 62.37 69.33
CA ASN A 32 -0.34 60.99 69.10
C ASN A 32 -0.54 60.81 67.59
N GLU A 33 0.09 59.77 67.07
CA GLU A 33 0.00 59.32 65.69
C GLU A 33 -0.47 57.88 65.73
N ASP A 34 -1.36 57.49 64.83
CA ASP A 34 -1.80 56.11 64.77
C ASP A 34 -1.10 55.42 63.59
N TRP A 35 -0.23 54.47 63.91
CA TRP A 35 0.44 53.61 62.94
C TRP A 35 -0.27 52.25 62.84
N PHE A 36 -0.58 51.83 61.62
CA PHE A 36 -1.19 50.55 61.30
C PHE A 36 -0.28 49.77 60.36
N GLN A 37 -0.02 48.51 60.68
CA GLN A 37 0.65 47.56 59.79
C GLN A 37 -0.41 46.67 59.15
N PHE A 38 -0.30 46.40 57.86
CA PHE A 38 -1.17 45.44 57.18
C PHE A 38 -0.39 44.69 56.10
N THR A 39 -0.81 43.47 55.79
CA THR A 39 -0.21 42.66 54.71
C THR A 39 -1.18 42.56 53.54
N LEU A 40 -0.73 42.89 52.33
CA LEU A 40 -1.46 42.65 51.09
C LEU A 40 -1.20 41.21 50.64
N ALA A 41 -2.27 40.43 50.46
CA ALA A 41 -2.18 39.04 50.00
C ALA A 41 -1.92 38.90 48.49
N ALA A 42 -2.11 39.97 47.71
CA ALA A 42 -1.95 40.00 46.27
C ALA A 42 -1.58 41.43 45.81
N ASN A 43 -1.07 41.55 44.58
CA ASN A 43 -0.75 42.85 43.99
C ASN A 43 -2.02 43.68 43.79
N THR A 44 -1.94 44.98 44.05
CA THR A 44 -3.04 45.93 43.96
C THR A 44 -3.10 46.59 42.58
N SER A 45 -4.32 46.79 42.09
CA SER A 45 -4.64 47.63 40.91
C SER A 45 -5.26 48.97 41.32
N ALA A 46 -5.50 49.84 40.34
CA ALA A 46 -6.13 51.15 40.47
C ALA A 46 -7.50 51.21 41.16
N GLN A 47 -8.12 50.06 41.46
CA GLN A 47 -9.37 49.96 42.20
C GLN A 47 -9.19 49.93 43.72
N HIS A 48 -7.96 49.74 44.22
CA HIS A 48 -7.67 49.57 45.64
C HIS A 48 -7.16 50.86 46.27
N ASP A 49 -7.72 51.25 47.42
CA ASP A 49 -7.35 52.46 48.14
C ASP A 49 -7.34 52.27 49.66
N ALA A 50 -6.68 53.20 50.36
CA ALA A 50 -6.79 53.34 51.80
C ALA A 50 -7.28 54.75 52.11
N LYS A 51 -8.29 54.86 52.98
CA LYS A 51 -8.91 56.14 53.32
C LYS A 51 -9.23 56.28 54.80
N ILE A 52 -9.12 57.50 55.30
CA ILE A 52 -9.66 57.88 56.61
C ILE A 52 -10.83 58.85 56.44
N GLU A 53 -11.84 58.74 57.28
CA GLU A 53 -12.98 59.67 57.32
C GLU A 53 -13.13 60.25 58.74
N PHE A 54 -13.24 61.58 58.82
CA PHE A 54 -13.27 62.34 60.07
C PHE A 54 -14.09 63.62 59.92
N ASN A 55 -14.37 64.32 61.04
CA ASN A 55 -15.07 65.60 61.01
C ASN A 55 -14.04 66.74 61.07
N HIS A 56 -13.75 67.35 59.93
CA HIS A 56 -12.75 68.41 59.79
C HIS A 56 -13.04 69.64 60.68
N GLN A 57 -14.29 69.83 61.18
CA GLN A 57 -14.59 70.88 62.16
C GLN A 57 -13.88 70.70 63.51
N LEU A 58 -13.40 69.49 63.82
CA LEU A 58 -12.67 69.15 65.04
C LEU A 58 -11.14 69.24 64.88
N GLY A 59 -10.67 69.50 63.65
CA GLY A 59 -9.24 69.49 63.29
C GLY A 59 -8.98 68.56 62.12
N ASP A 60 -7.88 68.82 61.41
CA ASP A 60 -7.52 68.14 60.16
C ASP A 60 -6.61 66.93 60.41
N LEU A 61 -6.85 65.82 59.72
CA LEU A 61 -6.03 64.61 59.79
C LEU A 61 -5.42 64.32 58.42
N ASP A 62 -4.14 63.97 58.40
CA ASP A 62 -3.41 63.53 57.21
C ASP A 62 -3.22 62.00 57.23
N LEU A 63 -3.09 61.39 56.04
CA LEU A 63 -2.83 59.96 55.87
C LEU A 63 -1.59 59.72 55.01
N GLN A 64 -0.67 58.88 55.48
CA GLN A 64 0.54 58.50 54.78
C GLN A 64 0.69 56.99 54.68
N LEU A 65 1.25 56.51 53.58
CA LEU A 65 1.57 55.11 53.31
C LEU A 65 3.08 54.93 53.19
N TYR A 66 3.61 53.93 53.88
CA TYR A 66 5.02 53.57 53.90
C TYR A 66 5.23 52.10 53.50
N ASN A 67 6.37 51.79 52.91
CA ASN A 67 6.82 50.41 52.69
C ASN A 67 7.42 49.82 53.98
N GLN A 68 7.84 48.54 53.91
CA GLN A 68 8.46 47.84 55.03
C GLN A 68 9.75 48.48 55.55
N ASP A 69 10.51 49.15 54.69
CA ASP A 69 11.76 49.85 55.05
C ASP A 69 11.51 51.25 55.66
N GLY A 70 10.25 51.67 55.83
CA GLY A 70 9.89 52.99 56.34
C GLY A 70 10.04 54.13 55.32
N ILE A 71 10.11 53.81 54.03
CA ILE A 71 10.10 54.78 52.93
C ILE A 71 8.64 55.18 52.65
N LEU A 72 8.38 56.49 52.63
CA LEU A 72 7.07 57.04 52.27
C LEU A 72 6.78 56.75 50.79
N LEU A 73 5.73 55.98 50.53
CA LEU A 73 5.27 55.63 49.19
C LEU A 73 4.21 56.60 48.66
N ASN A 74 3.26 56.99 49.51
CA ASN A 74 2.16 57.85 49.13
C ASN A 74 1.62 58.65 50.34
N GLY A 75 0.90 59.73 50.11
CA GLY A 75 0.25 60.48 51.17
C GLY A 75 -0.84 61.42 50.67
N SER A 76 -1.84 61.63 51.51
CA SER A 76 -2.99 62.51 51.28
C SER A 76 -3.04 63.56 52.39
N TYR A 77 -3.07 64.84 51.98
CA TYR A 77 -2.93 66.03 52.83
C TYR A 77 -3.98 67.09 52.47
N GLY A 78 -5.20 66.64 52.19
CA GLY A 78 -6.33 67.47 51.86
C GLY A 78 -6.80 68.32 53.04
N ARG A 79 -7.95 68.98 52.86
CA ARG A 79 -8.62 69.79 53.90
C ARG A 79 -10.09 69.41 54.03
N GLY A 80 -10.39 68.17 53.65
CA GLY A 80 -11.73 67.62 53.59
C GLY A 80 -12.04 66.80 54.84
N ASN A 81 -13.23 66.19 54.85
CA ASN A 81 -13.58 65.17 55.85
C ASN A 81 -13.02 63.78 55.51
N THR A 82 -12.24 63.68 54.43
CA THR A 82 -11.72 62.41 53.91
C THR A 82 -10.33 62.63 53.34
N GLU A 83 -9.40 61.78 53.74
CA GLU A 83 -8.12 61.59 53.07
C GLU A 83 -8.09 60.19 52.48
N SER A 84 -7.73 60.06 51.20
CA SER A 84 -7.68 58.79 50.47
C SER A 84 -6.43 58.74 49.62
N LEU A 85 -5.73 57.60 49.67
CA LEU A 85 -4.54 57.33 48.86
C LEU A 85 -4.73 56.04 48.08
N SER A 86 -4.27 56.05 46.83
CA SER A 86 -4.28 54.89 45.95
C SER A 86 -3.24 53.87 46.41
N LEU A 87 -3.63 52.60 46.37
CA LEU A 87 -2.74 51.46 46.55
C LEU A 87 -2.27 50.90 45.20
N ASP A 88 -2.61 51.50 44.05
CA ASP A 88 -2.25 50.99 42.72
C ASP A 88 -0.76 50.68 42.56
N GLY A 89 -0.45 49.50 42.03
CA GLY A 89 0.93 49.10 41.72
C GLY A 89 1.76 48.66 42.93
N LEU A 90 1.16 48.50 44.11
CA LEU A 90 1.82 47.84 45.24
C LEU A 90 1.79 46.32 45.02
N ILE A 91 2.90 45.66 45.35
CA ILE A 91 3.00 44.21 45.30
C ILE A 91 2.50 43.59 46.61
N ALA A 92 2.22 42.29 46.61
CA ALA A 92 1.94 41.56 47.85
C ALA A 92 3.09 41.76 48.85
N GLY A 93 2.77 42.11 50.10
CA GLY A 93 3.80 42.52 51.06
C GLY A 93 3.25 43.30 52.24
N THR A 94 4.15 43.63 53.18
CA THR A 94 3.80 44.38 54.40
C THR A 94 3.94 45.88 54.19
N TYR A 95 2.90 46.62 54.55
CA TYR A 95 2.83 48.09 54.43
C TYR A 95 2.37 48.73 55.73
N PHE A 96 2.68 50.01 55.87
CA PHE A 96 2.35 50.79 57.05
C PHE A 96 1.53 52.03 56.68
N LEU A 97 0.40 52.25 57.35
CA LEU A 97 -0.36 53.50 57.28
C LEU A 97 -0.12 54.32 58.54
N ARG A 98 0.06 55.62 58.37
CA ARG A 98 0.20 56.59 59.44
C ARG A 98 -0.91 57.62 59.31
N ALA A 99 -1.78 57.70 60.32
CA ALA A 99 -2.78 58.75 60.47
C ALA A 99 -2.35 59.71 61.58
N TYR A 100 -2.29 61.01 61.31
CA TYR A 100 -1.86 62.00 62.30
C TYR A 100 -2.57 63.35 62.11
N GLY A 101 -2.63 64.13 63.19
CA GLY A 101 -3.26 65.46 63.15
C GLY A 101 -2.38 66.53 62.53
N TYR A 102 -2.84 67.17 61.45
CA TYR A 102 -2.14 68.31 60.88
C TYR A 102 -2.13 69.48 61.87
N GLY A 103 -0.94 70.02 62.16
CA GLY A 103 -0.77 71.08 63.16
C GLY A 103 -1.07 70.65 64.61
N GLY A 104 -1.08 69.34 64.91
CA GLY A 104 -1.36 68.81 66.25
C GLY A 104 -2.85 68.69 66.58
N ALA A 105 -3.70 68.63 65.56
CA ALA A 105 -5.13 68.37 65.70
C ALA A 105 -5.39 67.03 66.42
N THR A 106 -6.42 67.00 67.25
CA THR A 106 -6.87 65.79 67.95
C THR A 106 -8.27 65.43 67.47
N HIS A 107 -8.56 64.15 67.27
CA HIS A 107 -9.85 63.69 66.77
C HIS A 107 -10.44 62.59 67.67
N PRO A 108 -11.64 62.78 68.23
CA PRO A 108 -12.22 61.81 69.18
C PRO A 108 -12.87 60.59 68.51
N ASN A 109 -13.06 60.60 67.18
CA ASN A 109 -13.59 59.46 66.42
C ASN A 109 -13.34 59.64 64.91
N TYR A 110 -12.39 58.90 64.33
CA TYR A 110 -12.26 58.75 62.88
C TYR A 110 -12.38 57.27 62.48
N SER A 111 -12.64 57.01 61.19
CA SER A 111 -12.63 55.66 60.62
C SER A 111 -11.46 55.51 59.65
N LEU A 112 -10.97 54.27 59.51
CA LEU A 112 -10.01 53.84 58.50
C LEU A 112 -10.66 52.75 57.67
N THR A 113 -10.64 52.88 56.35
CA THR A 113 -11.08 51.85 55.40
C THR A 113 -9.90 51.50 54.50
N ILE A 114 -9.62 50.22 54.33
CA ILE A 114 -8.62 49.70 53.40
C ILE A 114 -9.32 48.74 52.45
N ASP A 115 -9.31 49.04 51.15
CA ASP A 115 -9.79 48.14 50.11
C ASP A 115 -8.63 47.34 49.55
N ALA A 116 -8.40 46.14 50.11
CA ALA A 116 -7.31 45.25 49.71
C ALA A 116 -7.79 44.22 48.68
N PRO A 117 -6.93 43.74 47.76
CA PRO A 117 -7.29 42.72 46.80
C PRO A 117 -7.74 41.45 47.52
N THR A 118 -8.80 40.84 47.01
CA THR A 118 -9.24 39.53 47.52
C THR A 118 -8.27 38.47 47.02
N ALA A 119 -7.67 37.71 47.95
CA ALA A 119 -6.86 36.57 47.58
C ALA A 119 -7.77 35.52 46.93
N ALA A 120 -7.69 35.37 45.61
CA ALA A 120 -8.05 34.11 44.99
C ALA A 120 -7.10 33.05 45.55
N PRO A 121 -7.55 31.81 45.84
CA PRO A 121 -6.60 30.72 46.04
C PRO A 121 -5.76 30.66 44.76
N LEU A 122 -4.48 31.02 44.87
CA LEU A 122 -3.49 30.73 43.84
C LEU A 122 -3.21 29.24 43.94
N THR A 123 -4.13 28.42 43.43
CA THR A 123 -3.67 27.24 42.69
C THR A 123 -3.03 27.82 41.44
N ILE A 124 -1.71 28.03 41.47
CA ILE A 124 -0.96 28.11 40.22
C ILE A 124 -1.16 26.72 39.60
N PRO A 125 -1.78 26.61 38.42
CA PRO A 125 -1.94 25.31 37.79
C PRO A 125 -0.55 24.69 37.62
N GLU A 126 -0.40 23.41 37.99
CA GLU A 126 0.73 22.59 37.58
C GLU A 126 1.02 22.89 36.10
N ASP A 127 2.26 23.28 35.78
CA ASP A 127 2.61 23.49 34.39
C ASP A 127 2.74 22.16 33.64
N ILE A 128 3.07 22.23 32.35
CA ILE A 128 3.21 21.04 31.51
C ILE A 128 4.39 20.15 31.89
N ALA A 129 5.32 20.64 32.71
CA ALA A 129 6.55 20.00 33.12
C ALA A 129 6.52 19.50 34.58
N GLU A 130 5.46 19.81 35.33
CA GLU A 130 5.27 19.45 36.75
C GLU A 130 5.52 17.96 37.05
N GLN A 131 6.03 17.69 38.26
CA GLN A 131 6.70 16.46 38.75
C GLN A 131 8.22 16.43 38.53
N ASN A 132 8.82 17.48 38.00
CA ASN A 132 10.24 17.54 37.66
C ASN A 132 11.15 18.06 38.81
N ASP A 133 10.74 17.87 40.06
CA ASP A 133 11.45 18.36 41.26
C ASP A 133 12.81 17.67 41.54
N THR A 134 13.06 16.56 40.84
CA THR A 134 14.30 15.77 40.97
C THR A 134 14.90 15.47 39.60
N ARG A 135 16.23 15.30 39.56
CA ARG A 135 16.95 14.95 38.32
C ARG A 135 16.43 13.66 37.69
N GLU A 136 16.02 12.69 38.50
CA GLU A 136 15.44 11.41 38.05
C GLU A 136 14.07 11.59 37.39
N GLN A 137 13.34 12.64 37.73
CA GLN A 137 12.03 12.99 37.17
C GLN A 137 12.13 14.13 36.14
N ALA A 138 13.34 14.48 35.69
CA ALA A 138 13.55 15.62 34.80
C ALA A 138 12.64 15.59 33.56
N TYR A 139 11.92 16.68 33.34
CA TYR A 139 11.00 16.79 32.20
C TYR A 139 11.78 16.80 30.88
N THR A 140 11.45 15.89 29.98
CA THR A 140 12.16 15.74 28.71
C THR A 140 11.64 16.77 27.70
N LEU A 141 12.47 17.78 27.42
CA LEU A 141 12.20 18.80 26.41
C LEU A 141 12.24 18.16 25.02
N ARG A 142 11.23 18.44 24.19
CA ARG A 142 11.18 18.02 22.78
C ARG A 142 12.07 18.88 21.89
N TYR A 143 13.28 19.16 22.36
CA TYR A 143 14.28 19.93 21.65
C TYR A 143 14.85 19.12 20.49
N GLN A 144 14.88 19.69 19.27
CA GLN A 144 15.37 19.04 18.05
C GLN A 144 16.46 19.86 17.34
N GLY A 145 17.04 20.86 18.02
CA GLY A 145 18.05 21.77 17.46
C GLY A 145 17.51 23.14 17.05
N GLY A 146 18.38 24.14 16.95
CA GLY A 146 18.01 25.55 16.73
C GLY A 146 17.48 26.25 17.99
N TYR A 147 16.62 27.26 17.80
CA TYR A 147 15.94 28.00 18.86
C TYR A 147 14.71 27.23 19.37
N TYR A 148 14.63 27.07 20.67
CA TYR A 148 13.53 26.42 21.38
C TYR A 148 13.18 27.25 22.61
N ASP A 149 11.88 27.38 22.87
CA ASP A 149 11.34 28.21 23.94
C ASP A 149 10.19 27.46 24.60
N ALA A 150 10.42 27.05 25.84
CA ALA A 150 9.42 26.52 26.74
C ALA A 150 8.98 27.65 27.69
N GLY A 151 7.94 28.38 27.28
CA GLY A 151 7.32 29.44 28.07
C GLY A 151 6.19 28.95 28.98
N ASN A 152 5.77 29.82 29.90
CA ASN A 152 4.72 29.59 30.91
C ASN A 152 5.07 28.46 31.91
N LEU A 153 6.35 28.30 32.23
CA LEU A 153 6.79 27.40 33.30
C LEU A 153 6.67 28.10 34.65
N ASN A 154 6.39 27.36 35.71
CA ASN A 154 6.27 27.90 37.06
C ASN A 154 7.15 27.12 38.05
N LEU A 155 7.85 27.85 38.92
CA LEU A 155 8.59 27.26 40.03
C LEU A 155 7.77 27.47 41.30
N THR A 156 7.03 26.44 41.73
CA THR A 156 6.03 26.53 42.81
C THR A 156 6.45 25.83 44.11
N MET A 157 5.59 25.87 45.13
CA MET A 157 5.73 25.04 46.33
C MET A 157 4.72 23.90 46.23
N ASP A 158 5.19 22.65 46.13
CA ASP A 158 4.35 21.49 46.37
C ASP A 158 3.99 21.41 47.87
N ASP A 159 2.70 21.26 48.17
CA ASP A 159 2.10 21.17 49.50
C ASP A 159 2.30 19.75 50.12
N SER A 160 3.32 19.01 49.66
CA SER A 160 3.57 17.61 50.01
C SER A 160 4.69 17.40 51.04
N ALA A 161 4.66 18.12 52.17
CA ALA A 161 5.36 17.74 53.41
C ALA A 161 6.90 17.47 53.34
N ASN A 162 7.58 17.84 52.25
CA ASN A 162 9.04 17.80 52.11
C ASN A 162 9.53 19.15 51.60
N GLU A 163 9.96 20.03 52.52
CA GLU A 163 10.43 21.40 52.25
C GLU A 163 11.78 21.48 51.48
N ALA A 164 12.15 20.50 50.65
CA ALA A 164 13.54 20.29 50.23
C ALA A 164 13.87 20.50 48.74
N SER A 165 12.93 20.84 47.84
CA SER A 165 13.28 21.03 46.43
C SER A 165 12.41 22.08 45.72
N ARG A 166 12.75 23.38 45.87
CA ARG A 166 12.29 24.41 44.94
C ARG A 166 13.19 24.44 43.71
N GLN A 167 13.05 23.43 42.87
CA GLN A 167 13.87 23.29 41.68
C GLN A 167 13.14 22.50 40.61
N ASP A 168 13.34 22.88 39.35
CA ASP A 168 12.84 22.17 38.19
C ASP A 168 14.01 21.56 37.44
N TRP A 169 13.90 20.28 37.13
CA TRP A 169 14.87 19.58 36.31
C TRP A 169 14.32 19.36 34.90
N PHE A 170 15.12 19.73 33.90
CA PHE A 170 14.82 19.46 32.50
C PHE A 170 15.91 18.60 31.89
N ARG A 171 15.56 17.78 30.91
CA ARG A 171 16.52 17.04 30.08
C ARG A 171 16.29 17.40 28.63
N PHE A 172 17.37 17.60 27.88
CA PHE A 172 17.33 17.74 26.43
C PHE A 172 18.49 17.00 25.77
N ASN A 173 18.32 16.66 24.49
CA ASN A 173 19.38 16.09 23.66
C ASN A 173 19.92 17.16 22.71
N LEU A 174 21.20 17.49 22.81
CA LEU A 174 21.88 18.40 21.89
C LEU A 174 22.19 17.62 20.58
N PRO A 175 21.58 17.98 19.44
CA PRO A 175 21.63 17.13 18.24
C PRO A 175 22.95 17.21 17.46
N ALA A 176 23.78 18.23 17.72
CA ALA A 176 25.09 18.43 17.12
C ALA A 176 26.03 19.10 18.14
N ASN A 177 27.33 19.12 17.88
CA ASN A 177 28.26 19.84 18.76
C ASN A 177 27.89 21.34 18.77
N GLY A 178 27.82 21.93 19.96
CA GLY A 178 27.54 23.34 20.13
C GLY A 178 28.69 24.20 19.58
N ILE A 179 28.32 25.31 18.96
CA ILE A 179 29.23 26.30 18.38
C ILE A 179 29.07 27.65 19.07
N VAL A 180 30.00 28.56 18.79
CA VAL A 180 29.97 29.96 19.28
C VAL A 180 28.60 30.59 19.01
N GLY A 181 27.96 31.07 20.08
CA GLY A 181 26.62 31.66 20.03
C GLY A 181 25.51 30.74 20.51
N ASN A 182 25.77 29.43 20.64
CA ASN A 182 24.80 28.52 21.24
C ASN A 182 24.73 28.67 22.76
N ARG A 183 23.52 28.61 23.33
CA ARG A 183 23.28 28.76 24.77
C ARG A 183 22.01 28.06 25.25
N VAL A 184 21.94 27.81 26.55
CA VAL A 184 20.69 27.60 27.30
C VAL A 184 20.48 28.85 28.14
N ALA A 185 19.25 29.35 28.22
CA ALA A 185 18.91 30.50 29.04
C ALA A 185 17.55 30.32 29.73
N ILE A 186 17.34 30.93 30.88
CA ILE A 186 16.00 31.20 31.41
C ILE A 186 15.77 32.71 31.40
N GLU A 187 14.53 33.13 31.17
CA GLU A 187 14.11 34.52 31.36
C GLU A 187 12.90 34.57 32.29
N PHE A 188 12.94 35.46 33.27
CA PHE A 188 11.91 35.62 34.29
C PHE A 188 11.86 37.06 34.77
N ASP A 189 10.79 37.43 35.48
CA ASP A 189 10.75 38.70 36.18
C ASP A 189 11.39 38.52 37.57
N HIS A 190 12.61 39.04 37.76
CA HIS A 190 13.33 38.96 39.04
C HIS A 190 12.52 39.59 40.19
N ALA A 191 11.63 40.55 39.92
CA ALA A 191 10.76 41.13 40.94
C ALA A 191 9.73 40.13 41.52
N LEU A 192 9.44 39.03 40.80
CA LEU A 192 8.53 37.97 41.23
C LEU A 192 9.24 36.83 41.97
N GLY A 193 10.58 36.83 41.97
CA GLY A 193 11.43 35.83 42.61
C GLY A 193 12.62 35.50 41.73
N ASP A 194 13.82 35.57 42.32
CA ASP A 194 15.08 35.36 41.61
C ASP A 194 15.34 33.87 41.32
N LEU A 195 15.67 33.53 40.08
CA LEU A 195 15.96 32.16 39.66
C LEU A 195 17.40 32.04 39.18
N ASP A 196 18.06 30.98 39.61
CA ASP A 196 19.38 30.56 39.16
C ASP A 196 19.26 29.33 38.23
N MET A 197 20.30 29.09 37.42
CA MET A 197 20.35 27.94 36.52
C MET A 197 21.71 27.23 36.55
N ALA A 198 21.69 25.90 36.48
CA ALA A 198 22.87 25.06 36.31
C ALA A 198 22.69 24.05 35.16
N LEU A 199 23.76 23.78 34.43
CA LEU A 199 23.80 22.80 33.33
C LEU A 199 24.71 21.62 33.71
N PHE A 200 24.21 20.41 33.52
CA PHE A 200 24.92 19.16 33.80
C PHE A 200 25.00 18.28 32.55
N ASP A 201 26.08 17.49 32.46
CA ASP A 201 26.19 16.44 31.44
C ASP A 201 25.34 15.20 31.80
N SER A 202 25.30 14.23 30.87
CA SER A 202 24.59 12.96 31.07
C SER A 202 25.04 12.16 32.31
N SER A 203 26.31 12.29 32.73
CA SER A 203 26.87 11.63 33.92
C SER A 203 26.48 12.31 35.23
N GLY A 204 25.93 13.52 35.16
CA GLY A 204 25.58 14.36 36.32
C GLY A 204 26.72 15.27 36.77
N THR A 205 27.76 15.45 35.95
CA THR A 205 28.84 16.40 36.22
C THR A 205 28.36 17.80 35.85
N LEU A 206 28.55 18.77 36.76
CA LEU A 206 28.26 20.18 36.50
C LEU A 206 29.18 20.70 35.40
N ILE A 207 28.59 21.27 34.34
CA ILE A 207 29.30 21.92 33.24
C ILE A 207 29.52 23.38 33.58
N ASP A 208 28.45 24.10 33.92
CA ASP A 208 28.48 25.51 34.26
C ASP A 208 27.19 25.92 35.00
N SER A 209 27.18 27.13 35.58
CA SER A 209 26.04 27.71 36.29
C SER A 209 25.96 29.22 36.10
N SER A 210 24.75 29.76 35.98
CA SER A 210 24.45 31.19 35.94
C SER A 210 23.73 31.60 37.22
N LEU A 211 24.33 32.53 37.97
CA LEU A 211 23.87 33.01 39.28
C LEU A 211 23.71 34.54 39.29
N SER A 212 23.08 35.08 38.25
CA SER A 212 22.97 36.52 38.08
C SER A 212 21.79 37.05 38.91
N VAL A 213 21.67 38.38 39.02
CA VAL A 213 20.51 39.04 39.66
C VAL A 213 19.66 39.78 38.62
N SER A 214 19.76 39.33 37.38
CA SER A 214 19.07 39.94 36.25
C SER A 214 17.84 39.12 35.89
N ASN A 215 17.10 39.56 34.88
CA ASN A 215 15.92 38.84 34.40
C ASN A 215 16.29 37.72 33.39
N GLU A 216 17.58 37.46 33.16
CA GLU A 216 18.08 36.43 32.23
C GLU A 216 19.34 35.73 32.77
N GLU A 217 19.30 34.41 32.78
CA GLU A 217 20.36 33.54 33.26
C GLU A 217 20.74 32.66 32.09
N SER A 218 22.00 32.69 31.67
CA SER A 218 22.42 32.08 30.41
C SER A 218 23.75 31.35 30.55
N ILE A 219 23.81 30.13 29.99
CA ILE A 219 24.98 29.26 29.97
C ILE A 219 25.33 28.92 28.51
N SER A 220 26.60 29.05 28.13
CA SER A 220 27.04 28.76 26.75
C SER A 220 27.14 27.25 26.47
N LEU A 221 26.73 26.86 25.27
CA LEU A 221 26.89 25.51 24.72
C LEU A 221 28.10 25.38 23.77
N ASP A 222 28.92 26.43 23.61
CA ASP A 222 30.07 26.38 22.71
C ASP A 222 31.06 25.27 23.12
N GLY A 223 31.41 24.40 22.17
CA GLY A 223 32.31 23.27 22.37
C GLY A 223 31.69 22.07 23.12
N GLN A 224 30.41 22.13 23.50
CA GLN A 224 29.70 20.98 24.09
C GLN A 224 29.40 19.94 23.01
N VAL A 225 29.61 18.66 23.31
CA VAL A 225 29.41 17.57 22.34
C VAL A 225 27.94 17.20 22.19
N ALA A 226 27.54 16.68 21.02
CA ALA A 226 26.19 16.12 20.85
C ALA A 226 25.90 15.03 21.91
N GLY A 227 24.70 15.05 22.49
CA GLY A 227 24.34 14.12 23.57
C GLY A 227 23.32 14.69 24.55
N ASP A 228 23.07 13.95 25.63
CA ASP A 228 22.07 14.33 26.64
C ASP A 228 22.65 15.27 27.70
N TYR A 229 21.87 16.32 28.01
CA TYR A 229 22.16 17.31 29.03
C TYR A 229 20.97 17.50 29.97
N PHE A 230 21.26 17.93 31.18
CA PHE A 230 20.27 18.26 32.20
C PHE A 230 20.39 19.73 32.60
N ILE A 231 19.26 20.40 32.71
CA ILE A 231 19.17 21.79 33.18
C ILE A 231 18.48 21.73 34.54
N GLN A 232 19.06 22.40 35.51
CA GLN A 232 18.45 22.62 36.81
C GLN A 232 18.11 24.11 36.91
N VAL A 233 16.84 24.43 37.14
CA VAL A 233 16.37 25.78 37.45
C VAL A 233 15.95 25.79 38.91
N TYR A 234 16.39 26.77 39.70
CA TYR A 234 16.06 26.80 41.13
C TYR A 234 16.01 28.22 41.66
N GLY A 235 15.24 28.44 42.72
CA GLY A 235 15.12 29.77 43.31
C GLY A 235 16.35 30.17 44.14
N TYR A 236 16.92 31.35 43.87
CA TYR A 236 17.92 31.94 44.76
C TYR A 236 17.29 32.20 46.13
N GLU A 237 17.98 31.77 47.21
CA GLU A 237 17.44 31.82 48.58
C GLU A 237 16.00 31.29 48.70
N ASN A 238 15.67 30.22 47.98
CA ASN A 238 14.35 29.58 48.02
C ASN A 238 13.20 30.45 47.46
N ALA A 239 13.49 31.37 46.55
CA ALA A 239 12.48 32.12 45.82
C ALA A 239 11.60 31.19 44.96
N SER A 240 10.34 31.60 44.76
CA SER A 240 9.42 31.00 43.78
C SER A 240 9.24 31.97 42.63
N ASN A 241 8.97 31.50 41.42
CA ASN A 241 8.61 32.40 40.33
C ASN A 241 7.41 31.82 39.56
N PRO A 242 6.27 32.55 39.49
CA PRO A 242 5.04 32.03 38.92
C PRO A 242 5.07 31.93 37.39
N SER A 243 6.10 32.47 36.74
CA SER A 243 6.25 32.42 35.29
C SER A 243 7.70 32.70 34.88
N TYR A 244 8.42 31.66 34.46
CA TYR A 244 9.66 31.81 33.71
C TYR A 244 9.54 31.13 32.34
N ARG A 245 10.48 31.45 31.44
CA ARG A 245 10.64 30.75 30.17
C ARG A 245 12.03 30.14 30.09
N LEU A 246 12.12 28.93 29.57
CA LEU A 246 13.37 28.24 29.31
C LEU A 246 13.66 28.23 27.81
N ILE A 247 14.79 28.81 27.42
CA ILE A 247 15.26 28.95 26.05
C ILE A 247 16.46 28.02 25.83
N ILE A 248 16.46 27.29 24.72
CA ILE A 248 17.64 26.62 24.19
C ILE A 248 17.89 27.18 22.79
N ASP A 249 19.00 27.88 22.63
CA ASP A 249 19.48 28.43 21.37
C ASP A 249 20.67 27.57 20.90
N GLY A 250 20.41 26.31 20.58
CA GLY A 250 21.46 25.34 20.24
C GLY A 250 21.68 25.20 18.72
N PRO A 251 22.64 24.37 18.29
CA PRO A 251 22.95 24.20 16.89
C PRO A 251 21.70 23.68 16.17
N THR A 252 21.36 24.28 15.03
CA THR A 252 20.43 23.62 14.10
C THR A 252 21.10 22.35 13.62
N PRO A 253 20.38 21.22 13.50
CA PRO A 253 20.89 20.11 12.73
C PRO A 253 21.19 20.71 11.36
N SER A 254 22.45 20.65 10.93
CA SER A 254 22.79 21.04 9.56
C SER A 254 21.77 20.38 8.66
N ALA A 255 21.10 21.14 7.78
CA ALA A 255 20.08 20.60 6.88
C ALA A 255 20.60 19.27 6.38
N SER A 256 19.96 18.16 6.80
CA SER A 256 20.57 16.84 6.67
C SER A 256 20.95 16.70 5.21
N ILE A 257 22.25 16.57 4.94
CA ILE A 257 22.73 16.26 3.61
C ILE A 257 21.97 14.99 3.25
N GLN A 258 21.09 15.10 2.26
CA GLN A 258 20.25 13.95 1.92
C GLN A 258 21.18 12.86 1.42
N PRO A 259 21.08 11.64 1.95
CA PRO A 259 21.93 10.54 1.53
C PRO A 259 21.97 10.43 0.00
N ASP A 260 23.16 10.16 -0.56
CA ASP A 260 23.30 10.11 -2.01
C ASP A 260 22.69 8.85 -2.64
N THR A 261 22.81 8.74 -3.97
CA THR A 261 22.21 7.66 -4.76
C THR A 261 22.75 6.26 -4.47
N PHE A 262 23.88 6.15 -3.79
CA PHE A 262 24.53 4.91 -3.41
C PHE A 262 24.38 4.58 -1.92
N GLU A 263 23.55 5.35 -1.20
CA GLU A 263 23.37 5.20 0.23
C GLU A 263 22.89 3.80 0.60
N VAL A 264 23.82 3.04 1.17
CA VAL A 264 23.79 1.72 1.81
C VAL A 264 25.23 1.20 1.87
N ASN A 265 26.10 1.73 1.00
CA ASN A 265 27.52 1.46 0.82
C ASN A 265 28.44 1.83 2.01
N ASN A 266 27.87 1.95 3.21
CA ASN A 266 28.55 2.29 4.47
C ASN A 266 29.56 1.26 5.00
N THR A 267 29.68 0.10 4.34
CA THR A 267 30.59 -0.97 4.75
C THR A 267 31.22 -1.67 3.55
N LEU A 268 32.36 -2.33 3.76
CA LEU A 268 32.98 -3.19 2.75
C LEU A 268 32.01 -4.26 2.18
N ALA A 269 31.10 -4.79 3.02
CA ALA A 269 30.14 -5.82 2.63
C ALA A 269 28.99 -5.26 1.78
N THR A 270 28.63 -4.00 1.98
CA THR A 270 27.55 -3.31 1.27
C THR A 270 28.07 -2.41 0.15
N ALA A 271 29.37 -2.50 -0.18
CA ALA A 271 30.01 -1.68 -1.19
C ALA A 271 29.26 -1.70 -2.53
N THR A 272 29.02 -0.52 -3.08
CA THR A 272 28.38 -0.36 -4.39
C THR A 272 29.25 -0.99 -5.47
N ASP A 273 28.73 -2.01 -6.16
CA ASP A 273 29.44 -2.71 -7.22
C ASP A 273 29.38 -1.91 -8.53
N LEU A 274 30.45 -1.18 -8.81
CA LEU A 274 30.69 -0.48 -10.08
C LEU A 274 31.09 -1.44 -11.21
N ARG A 275 31.14 -2.74 -10.93
CA ARG A 275 31.44 -3.82 -11.87
C ARG A 275 32.79 -3.67 -12.54
N GLN A 276 32.95 -4.31 -13.70
CA GLN A 276 34.17 -4.21 -14.47
C GLN A 276 34.21 -2.86 -15.19
N ILE A 277 35.22 -2.05 -14.87
CA ILE A 277 35.43 -0.72 -15.45
C ILE A 277 36.66 -0.72 -16.35
N SER A 278 36.64 0.10 -17.39
CA SER A 278 37.75 0.23 -18.33
C SER A 278 37.85 1.64 -18.91
N GLY A 279 39.04 2.05 -19.30
CA GLY A 279 39.27 3.35 -19.94
C GLY A 279 39.06 4.55 -19.02
N THR A 280 38.96 5.73 -19.64
CA THR A 280 38.76 7.02 -18.97
C THR A 280 37.29 7.44 -19.01
N GLY A 281 36.87 8.31 -18.09
CA GLY A 281 35.52 8.88 -18.10
C GLY A 281 34.51 8.18 -17.21
N ASN A 282 34.95 7.19 -16.41
CA ASN A 282 34.11 6.63 -15.35
C ASN A 282 34.03 7.65 -14.20
N VAL A 283 32.94 8.41 -14.16
CA VAL A 283 32.75 9.52 -13.21
C VAL A 283 31.36 9.42 -12.60
N TRP A 284 31.31 9.47 -11.27
CA TRP A 284 30.09 9.51 -10.47
C TRP A 284 30.06 10.82 -9.69
N GLN A 285 28.98 11.57 -9.83
CA GLN A 285 28.83 12.94 -9.31
C GLN A 285 27.68 13.01 -8.31
N ASN A 286 27.59 14.12 -7.57
CA ASN A 286 26.56 14.37 -6.56
C ASN A 286 26.56 13.34 -5.43
N LEU A 287 27.74 12.82 -5.10
CA LEU A 287 27.95 11.93 -3.96
C LEU A 287 28.14 12.74 -2.70
N ASN A 288 27.89 12.20 -1.53
CA ASN A 288 28.05 12.95 -0.28
C ASN A 288 28.41 12.04 0.90
N ILE A 289 29.07 12.64 1.90
CA ILE A 289 29.21 12.05 3.23
C ILE A 289 28.20 12.79 4.11
N ASN A 290 27.05 12.18 4.34
CA ASN A 290 25.87 12.77 4.96
C ASN A 290 25.95 12.90 6.49
N ALA A 291 26.77 12.07 7.15
CA ALA A 291 26.91 12.00 8.58
C ALA A 291 28.35 11.61 9.00
N ALA A 292 28.73 11.86 10.25
CA ALA A 292 30.08 11.55 10.73
C ALA A 292 30.44 10.04 10.69
N ALA A 293 29.42 9.18 10.69
CA ALA A 293 29.58 7.72 10.58
C ALA A 293 29.49 7.21 9.13
N ASP A 294 29.11 8.08 8.18
CA ASP A 294 28.93 7.75 6.78
C ASP A 294 30.29 7.50 6.10
N GLN A 295 30.36 6.43 5.31
CA GLN A 295 31.54 5.99 4.57
C GLN A 295 31.13 5.39 3.23
N ASP A 296 31.57 5.96 2.12
CA ASP A 296 31.24 5.35 0.84
C ASP A 296 32.23 4.27 0.44
N TRP A 297 31.75 3.02 0.32
CA TRP A 297 32.52 1.91 -0.26
C TRP A 297 32.07 1.62 -1.69
N PHE A 298 33.02 1.63 -2.62
CA PHE A 298 32.80 1.25 -4.02
C PHE A 298 33.66 0.05 -4.38
N LYS A 299 33.03 -1.01 -4.89
CA LYS A 299 33.70 -2.19 -5.44
C LYS A 299 33.81 -2.02 -6.95
N PHE A 300 34.98 -2.30 -7.52
CA PHE A 300 35.16 -2.31 -8.98
C PHE A 300 36.16 -3.38 -9.40
N THR A 301 36.07 -3.82 -10.66
CA THR A 301 36.99 -4.82 -11.22
C THR A 301 37.73 -4.21 -12.41
N THR A 302 39.06 -4.36 -12.44
CA THR A 302 39.86 -3.96 -13.60
C THR A 302 40.11 -5.15 -14.51
N ALA A 303 39.93 -4.96 -15.81
CA ALA A 303 40.10 -6.00 -16.81
C ALA A 303 41.58 -6.24 -17.22
N ALA A 304 42.46 -5.33 -16.85
CA ALA A 304 43.90 -5.38 -17.13
C ALA A 304 44.74 -4.87 -15.95
N ALA A 305 46.05 -5.11 -16.02
CA ALA A 305 46.98 -4.55 -15.05
C ALA A 305 47.10 -3.03 -15.22
N GLY A 306 47.11 -2.30 -14.10
CA GLY A 306 47.16 -0.85 -14.10
C GLY A 306 48.50 -0.29 -14.60
N THR A 307 48.42 0.81 -15.35
CA THR A 307 49.53 1.58 -15.92
C THR A 307 49.74 2.89 -15.16
N THR A 308 50.70 3.71 -15.60
CA THR A 308 50.97 5.02 -14.99
C THR A 308 49.80 6.01 -15.09
N ASN A 309 48.85 5.78 -16.00
CA ASN A 309 47.72 6.69 -16.23
C ASN A 309 46.45 6.29 -15.48
N ASP A 310 46.47 5.13 -14.80
CA ASP A 310 45.30 4.56 -14.14
C ASP A 310 45.27 4.94 -12.65
N SER A 311 44.10 5.41 -12.19
CA SER A 311 43.93 5.97 -10.85
C SER A 311 42.47 5.99 -10.42
N VAL A 312 42.26 5.96 -9.10
CA VAL A 312 40.99 6.35 -8.46
C VAL A 312 41.20 7.74 -7.85
N GLN A 313 40.25 8.63 -8.04
CA GLN A 313 40.31 9.99 -7.50
C GLN A 313 38.94 10.44 -6.98
N ILE A 314 38.96 11.34 -6.02
CA ILE A 314 37.78 12.12 -5.64
C ILE A 314 38.05 13.61 -5.79
N SER A 315 37.01 14.41 -5.98
CA SER A 315 37.09 15.88 -6.03
C SER A 315 35.90 16.48 -5.27
N PHE A 316 36.15 17.45 -4.41
CA PHE A 316 35.21 17.99 -3.42
C PHE A 316 35.68 19.38 -2.98
N THR A 317 34.85 20.12 -2.24
CA THR A 317 35.25 21.42 -1.69
C THR A 317 35.70 21.26 -0.23
N GLN A 318 36.96 21.55 0.08
CA GLN A 318 37.54 21.46 1.44
C GLN A 318 36.75 22.28 2.47
N ALA A 319 36.29 23.49 2.09
CA ALA A 319 35.49 24.34 2.98
C ALA A 319 34.13 23.73 3.36
N ALA A 320 33.66 22.72 2.61
CA ALA A 320 32.42 22.00 2.89
C ALA A 320 32.62 20.70 3.70
N GLY A 321 33.89 20.35 4.01
CA GLY A 321 34.29 19.17 4.77
C GLY A 321 35.45 18.42 4.12
N ASP A 322 36.47 18.06 4.90
CA ASP A 322 37.66 17.36 4.39
C ASP A 322 37.41 15.85 4.20
N LEU A 323 37.85 15.28 3.09
CA LEU A 323 37.61 13.88 2.70
C LEU A 323 38.93 13.12 2.48
N ALA A 324 38.91 11.82 2.75
CA ALA A 324 40.02 10.91 2.48
C ALA A 324 39.58 9.77 1.55
N LEU A 325 40.49 9.33 0.68
CA LEU A 325 40.31 8.23 -0.26
C LEU A 325 41.28 7.10 0.06
N THR A 326 40.77 5.88 0.26
CA THR A 326 41.56 4.68 0.55
C THR A 326 41.25 3.57 -0.45
N LEU A 327 42.28 2.90 -0.98
CA LEU A 327 42.14 1.77 -1.89
C LEU A 327 42.46 0.46 -1.17
N TYR A 328 41.64 -0.56 -1.38
CA TYR A 328 41.79 -1.91 -0.84
C TYR A 328 41.80 -2.96 -1.96
N ASN A 329 42.45 -4.10 -1.70
CA ASN A 329 42.39 -5.28 -2.57
C ASN A 329 41.15 -6.14 -2.29
N SER A 330 40.95 -7.20 -3.07
CA SER A 330 39.82 -8.14 -2.92
C SER A 330 39.72 -8.86 -1.57
N SER A 331 40.79 -8.88 -0.77
CA SER A 331 40.79 -9.46 0.59
C SER A 331 40.46 -8.44 1.69
N GLY A 332 40.13 -7.20 1.32
CA GLY A 332 39.91 -6.11 2.28
C GLY A 332 41.19 -5.54 2.89
N THR A 333 42.37 -5.83 2.31
CA THR A 333 43.64 -5.27 2.78
C THR A 333 43.90 -3.94 2.08
N GLN A 334 44.21 -2.89 2.86
CA GLN A 334 44.55 -1.57 2.34
C GLN A 334 45.82 -1.62 1.47
N ILE A 335 45.73 -1.06 0.27
CA ILE A 335 46.82 -0.92 -0.70
C ILE A 335 47.47 0.45 -0.57
N SER A 336 46.65 1.51 -0.58
CA SER A 336 47.11 2.89 -0.58
C SER A 336 46.04 3.83 -0.04
N GLN A 337 46.42 5.04 0.36
CA GLN A 337 45.52 6.07 0.85
C GLN A 337 46.03 7.45 0.44
N SER A 338 45.10 8.37 0.23
CA SER A 338 45.35 9.80 0.04
C SER A 338 44.41 10.58 0.98
N ASN A 339 44.98 11.45 1.80
CA ASN A 339 44.29 12.29 2.80
C ASN A 339 44.91 13.70 2.83
N GLY A 340 45.02 14.31 1.64
CA GLY A 340 45.66 15.62 1.49
C GLY A 340 44.75 16.76 1.94
N SER A 341 45.30 17.97 1.98
CA SER A 341 44.55 19.18 2.35
C SER A 341 44.21 20.05 1.13
N ILE A 342 43.93 19.41 0.00
CA ILE A 342 43.52 20.06 -1.26
C ILE A 342 42.15 19.52 -1.67
N ASP A 343 41.46 20.17 -2.59
CA ASP A 343 40.12 19.79 -3.10
C ASP A 343 40.13 18.49 -3.96
N ARG A 344 41.12 17.60 -3.77
CA ARG A 344 41.32 16.37 -4.57
C ARG A 344 42.24 15.34 -3.88
N GLU A 345 41.74 14.12 -3.70
CA GLU A 345 42.54 12.94 -3.34
C GLU A 345 42.68 12.01 -4.54
N LEU A 346 43.83 11.37 -4.66
CA LEU A 346 44.12 10.46 -5.77
C LEU A 346 45.01 9.31 -5.29
N VAL A 347 44.62 8.09 -5.66
CA VAL A 347 45.39 6.87 -5.45
C VAL A 347 45.64 6.17 -6.79
N SER A 348 46.89 5.74 -7.02
CA SER A 348 47.29 5.13 -8.31
C SER A 348 46.94 3.65 -8.37
N LEU A 349 46.55 3.18 -9.56
CA LEU A 349 46.37 1.76 -9.88
C LEU A 349 47.62 1.14 -10.53
N GLN A 350 48.70 1.91 -10.71
CA GLN A 350 49.89 1.46 -11.42
C GLN A 350 50.48 0.18 -10.81
N GLY A 351 50.70 -0.83 -11.66
CA GLY A 351 51.34 -2.09 -11.26
C GLY A 351 50.43 -3.05 -10.49
N LEU A 352 49.18 -2.67 -10.22
CA LEU A 352 48.18 -3.56 -9.67
C LEU A 352 47.68 -4.53 -10.77
N ALA A 353 47.52 -5.80 -10.43
CA ALA A 353 47.05 -6.81 -11.39
C ALA A 353 45.58 -6.58 -11.78
N ALA A 354 45.13 -7.18 -12.89
CA ALA A 354 43.70 -7.26 -13.17
C ALA A 354 42.98 -7.97 -12.02
N GLY A 355 41.86 -7.42 -11.55
CA GLY A 355 41.13 -7.99 -10.42
C GLY A 355 40.20 -7.01 -9.74
N THR A 356 39.58 -7.45 -8.65
CA THR A 356 38.63 -6.66 -7.87
C THR A 356 39.34 -5.81 -6.81
N TYR A 357 38.92 -4.57 -6.70
CA TYR A 357 39.40 -3.56 -5.77
C TYR A 357 38.22 -2.83 -5.11
N TYR A 358 38.50 -2.20 -3.98
CA TYR A 358 37.52 -1.37 -3.28
C TYR A 358 38.09 0.03 -3.03
N ALA A 359 37.32 1.07 -3.34
CA ALA A 359 37.61 2.44 -2.95
C ALA A 359 36.71 2.84 -1.78
N GLN A 360 37.30 3.38 -0.73
CA GLN A 360 36.59 3.90 0.45
C GLN A 360 36.77 5.41 0.50
N VAL A 361 35.68 6.15 0.64
CA VAL A 361 35.68 7.60 0.90
C VAL A 361 35.17 7.84 2.32
N THR A 362 35.85 8.67 3.09
CA THR A 362 35.48 8.98 4.48
C THR A 362 35.73 10.44 4.81
N GLY A 363 34.91 10.99 5.70
CA GLY A 363 35.17 12.28 6.35
C GLY A 363 36.38 12.29 7.27
N VAL A 364 37.35 13.18 7.02
CA VAL A 364 38.50 13.35 7.92
C VAL A 364 38.03 13.92 9.26
N GLY A 365 38.29 13.21 10.35
CA GLY A 365 37.85 13.62 11.69
C GLY A 365 36.32 13.61 11.89
N GLY A 366 35.58 12.85 11.06
CA GLY A 366 34.11 12.81 11.09
C GLY A 366 33.44 13.96 10.33
N ALA A 367 34.17 14.66 9.45
CA ALA A 367 33.61 15.70 8.61
C ALA A 367 32.55 15.14 7.65
N THR A 368 31.43 15.82 7.51
CA THR A 368 30.46 15.58 6.43
C THR A 368 30.85 16.38 5.20
N ASN A 369 30.48 15.95 4.00
CA ASN A 369 30.65 16.75 2.79
C ASN A 369 29.42 16.62 1.88
N PRO A 370 28.76 17.73 1.50
CA PRO A 370 27.49 17.69 0.76
C PRO A 370 27.63 17.33 -0.73
N ASN A 371 28.84 17.38 -1.30
CA ASN A 371 29.07 17.05 -2.70
C ASN A 371 30.54 16.70 -2.98
N TYR A 372 30.78 15.45 -3.35
CA TYR A 372 32.01 15.02 -3.98
C TYR A 372 31.74 14.25 -5.29
N THR A 373 32.78 14.14 -6.11
CA THR A 373 32.78 13.38 -7.37
C THR A 373 33.83 12.28 -7.28
N LEU A 374 33.45 11.04 -7.56
CA LEU A 374 34.36 9.90 -7.74
C LEU A 374 34.72 9.78 -9.22
N GLY A 375 36.01 9.64 -9.54
CA GLY A 375 36.50 9.36 -10.89
C GLY A 375 37.45 8.17 -10.90
N ILE A 376 37.26 7.25 -11.84
CA ILE A 376 38.17 6.11 -12.03
C ILE A 376 38.66 6.06 -13.48
N ASN A 377 39.97 6.24 -13.64
CA ASN A 377 40.68 5.92 -14.88
C ASN A 377 41.18 4.48 -14.76
N ALA A 378 40.52 3.55 -15.43
CA ALA A 378 40.79 2.13 -15.33
C ALA A 378 41.60 1.62 -16.52
N PRO A 379 42.49 0.62 -16.32
CA PRO A 379 43.26 0.07 -17.42
C PRO A 379 42.33 -0.57 -18.45
N THR A 380 42.51 -0.19 -19.71
CA THR A 380 41.78 -0.82 -20.82
C THR A 380 42.37 -2.20 -21.08
N ALA A 381 41.54 -3.23 -21.06
CA ALA A 381 41.95 -4.54 -21.55
C ALA A 381 42.35 -4.46 -23.04
N PRO A 382 43.24 -5.33 -23.52
CA PRO A 382 43.29 -5.59 -24.96
C PRO A 382 41.86 -5.89 -25.44
N THR A 383 41.46 -5.26 -26.55
CA THR A 383 40.10 -5.34 -27.11
C THR A 383 39.57 -6.77 -27.05
N SER A 384 38.43 -6.98 -26.38
CA SER A 384 37.66 -8.21 -26.53
C SER A 384 37.29 -8.36 -28.01
N ASP A 385 37.48 -9.55 -28.58
CA ASP A 385 37.00 -9.86 -29.94
C ASP A 385 35.46 -10.03 -29.97
N LEU A 386 34.78 -9.98 -28.82
CA LEU A 386 33.32 -10.02 -28.74
C LEU A 386 32.72 -8.64 -29.05
N PRO A 387 31.58 -8.59 -29.78
CA PRO A 387 30.82 -7.36 -29.94
C PRO A 387 30.50 -6.69 -28.61
N ASN A 388 30.29 -5.39 -28.67
CA ASN A 388 29.91 -4.60 -27.51
C ASN A 388 28.47 -4.91 -27.07
N TRP A 389 27.53 -5.02 -28.02
CA TRP A 389 26.12 -5.24 -27.72
C TRP A 389 25.54 -6.42 -28.50
N THR A 390 24.75 -7.24 -27.80
CA THR A 390 23.72 -8.09 -28.42
C THR A 390 22.37 -7.68 -27.85
N ILE A 391 21.45 -7.25 -28.72
CA ILE A 391 20.06 -6.94 -28.37
C ILE A 391 19.19 -8.14 -28.73
N LEU A 392 18.44 -8.65 -27.76
CA LEU A 392 17.44 -9.70 -27.93
C LEU A 392 16.08 -9.02 -28.01
N VAL A 393 15.36 -9.17 -29.12
CA VAL A 393 14.00 -8.64 -29.30
C VAL A 393 13.03 -9.82 -29.31
N TYR A 394 12.08 -9.82 -28.40
CA TYR A 394 11.09 -10.88 -28.23
C TYR A 394 9.73 -10.35 -28.73
N LEU A 395 9.49 -10.56 -30.03
CA LEU A 395 8.27 -10.17 -30.73
C LEU A 395 7.22 -11.27 -30.56
N GLY A 396 6.41 -11.19 -29.51
CA GLY A 396 5.21 -12.02 -29.41
C GLY A 396 4.11 -11.33 -30.20
N ALA A 397 3.84 -11.72 -31.43
CA ALA A 397 2.78 -11.11 -32.24
C ALA A 397 1.75 -12.14 -32.70
N ASP A 398 1.59 -13.20 -31.90
CA ASP A 398 0.46 -14.11 -32.00
C ASP A 398 -0.80 -13.45 -31.39
N ASN A 399 -1.25 -12.36 -32.01
CA ASN A 399 -2.39 -11.54 -31.65
C ASN A 399 -2.65 -10.49 -32.74
N ASP A 400 -3.54 -9.52 -32.48
CA ASP A 400 -3.93 -8.47 -33.42
C ASP A 400 -2.83 -7.42 -33.72
N LEU A 401 -1.69 -7.46 -33.02
CA LEU A 401 -0.52 -6.61 -33.31
C LEU A 401 0.45 -7.21 -34.34
N GLU A 402 0.16 -8.40 -34.90
CA GLU A 402 0.97 -9.05 -35.94
C GLU A 402 1.50 -8.09 -37.03
N PRO A 403 0.69 -7.17 -37.60
CA PRO A 403 1.17 -6.27 -38.65
C PRO A 403 2.27 -5.31 -38.18
N PHE A 404 2.20 -4.83 -36.94
CA PHE A 404 3.20 -3.92 -36.38
C PHE A 404 4.50 -4.65 -36.05
N GLY A 405 4.43 -5.90 -35.56
CA GLY A 405 5.63 -6.72 -35.37
C GLY A 405 6.37 -7.02 -36.69
N VAL A 406 5.63 -7.09 -37.81
CA VAL A 406 6.22 -7.17 -39.16
C VAL A 406 6.91 -5.85 -39.54
N GLU A 407 6.28 -4.71 -39.26
CA GLU A 407 6.86 -3.38 -39.51
C GLU A 407 8.15 -3.18 -38.70
N ASP A 408 8.14 -3.44 -37.39
CA ASP A 408 9.30 -3.30 -36.52
C ASP A 408 10.47 -4.20 -36.91
N LEU A 409 10.20 -5.42 -37.39
CA LEU A 409 11.27 -6.27 -37.90
C LEU A 409 11.91 -5.68 -39.15
N ASN A 410 11.11 -5.14 -40.08
CA ASN A 410 11.66 -4.42 -41.23
C ASN A 410 12.46 -3.18 -40.79
N GLU A 411 12.00 -2.44 -39.79
CA GLU A 411 12.74 -1.31 -39.24
C GLU A 411 14.11 -1.71 -38.67
N MET A 412 14.18 -2.84 -37.98
CA MET A 412 15.45 -3.38 -37.45
C MET A 412 16.45 -3.75 -38.55
N GLU A 413 16.01 -4.03 -39.78
CA GLU A 413 16.87 -4.36 -40.93
C GLU A 413 17.43 -3.12 -41.64
N VAL A 414 16.85 -1.93 -41.44
CA VAL A 414 17.26 -0.70 -42.12
C VAL A 414 18.70 -0.26 -41.74
N PRO A 415 19.12 -0.25 -40.46
CA PRO A 415 20.46 0.22 -40.08
C PRO A 415 21.57 -0.76 -40.46
N VAL A 416 22.70 -0.23 -40.94
CA VAL A 416 23.93 -1.03 -41.12
C VAL A 416 24.64 -1.17 -39.78
N LEU A 417 24.45 -2.31 -39.11
CA LEU A 417 25.07 -2.59 -37.82
C LEU A 417 26.56 -2.93 -37.97
N PRO A 418 27.47 -2.29 -37.20
CA PRO A 418 28.89 -2.64 -37.22
C PRO A 418 29.14 -3.98 -36.52
N ASN A 419 30.33 -4.58 -36.71
CA ASN A 419 30.71 -5.83 -36.04
C ASN A 419 30.57 -5.81 -34.49
N GLY A 420 30.53 -4.62 -33.89
CA GLY A 420 30.35 -4.39 -32.46
C GLY A 420 28.90 -4.45 -31.96
N VAL A 421 27.90 -4.62 -32.83
CA VAL A 421 26.47 -4.65 -32.47
C VAL A 421 25.78 -5.80 -33.19
N ARG A 422 24.97 -6.56 -32.46
CA ARG A 422 24.10 -7.62 -33.02
C ARG A 422 22.68 -7.42 -32.51
N VAL A 423 21.69 -7.71 -33.35
CA VAL A 423 20.28 -7.80 -32.97
C VAL A 423 19.78 -9.18 -33.34
N VAL A 424 19.19 -9.88 -32.38
CA VAL A 424 18.60 -11.20 -32.57
C VAL A 424 17.14 -11.14 -32.17
N THR A 425 16.29 -11.82 -32.93
CA THR A 425 14.85 -11.81 -32.69
C THR A 425 14.31 -13.21 -32.51
N LEU A 426 13.26 -13.32 -31.69
CA LEU A 426 12.25 -14.36 -31.78
C LEU A 426 10.97 -13.64 -32.18
N PHE A 427 10.34 -14.10 -33.25
CA PHE A 427 9.12 -13.54 -33.80
C PHE A 427 8.08 -14.63 -33.96
N ASP A 428 7.02 -14.51 -33.18
CA ASP A 428 5.86 -15.37 -33.23
C ASP A 428 4.69 -14.67 -33.90
N ARG A 429 4.04 -15.34 -34.85
CA ARG A 429 3.01 -14.74 -35.70
C ARG A 429 1.77 -15.62 -35.74
N VAL A 430 0.62 -14.96 -35.78
CA VAL A 430 -0.68 -15.61 -36.02
C VAL A 430 -1.07 -15.57 -37.49
N GLY A 431 -2.09 -16.33 -37.88
CA GLY A 431 -2.71 -16.19 -39.20
C GLY A 431 -3.85 -15.17 -39.20
N GLY A 432 -3.85 -14.25 -40.15
CA GLY A 432 -5.06 -13.49 -40.53
C GLY A 432 -4.97 -11.97 -40.45
N PHE A 433 -3.86 -11.39 -39.94
CA PHE A 433 -3.71 -9.94 -39.85
C PHE A 433 -2.69 -9.38 -40.85
N ASP A 434 -1.53 -10.04 -41.07
CA ASP A 434 -0.55 -9.65 -42.09
C ASP A 434 -0.18 -10.78 -43.06
N SER A 435 -0.01 -10.45 -44.34
CA SER A 435 0.56 -11.35 -45.35
C SER A 435 1.61 -10.68 -46.25
N SER A 436 2.01 -9.44 -45.91
CA SER A 436 2.94 -8.63 -46.70
C SER A 436 4.33 -9.27 -46.77
N ASN A 437 4.72 -9.97 -45.70
CA ASN A 437 6.02 -10.60 -45.52
C ASN A 437 5.96 -12.14 -45.50
N GLY A 438 5.06 -12.67 -46.31
CA GLY A 438 4.62 -14.06 -46.23
C GLY A 438 3.59 -14.26 -45.11
N ASN A 439 2.90 -15.40 -45.14
CA ASN A 439 1.79 -15.72 -44.24
C ASN A 439 2.10 -16.98 -43.43
N TRP A 440 3.26 -16.97 -42.78
CA TRP A 440 3.66 -18.04 -41.86
C TRP A 440 3.08 -17.74 -40.48
N THR A 441 2.75 -18.81 -39.76
CA THR A 441 2.00 -18.78 -38.49
C THR A 441 2.73 -19.64 -37.46
N ASP A 442 4.06 -19.57 -37.48
CA ASP A 442 4.94 -20.38 -36.65
C ASP A 442 5.99 -19.48 -36.02
N THR A 443 6.47 -19.79 -34.82
CA THR A 443 7.54 -19.00 -34.22
C THR A 443 8.86 -19.17 -34.97
N ARG A 444 9.54 -18.07 -35.25
CA ARG A 444 10.87 -18.06 -35.89
C ARG A 444 11.86 -17.26 -35.10
N ARG A 445 13.14 -17.64 -35.16
CA ARG A 445 14.22 -16.86 -34.53
C ARG A 445 15.46 -16.78 -35.39
N GLY A 446 16.24 -15.72 -35.24
CA GLY A 446 17.43 -15.49 -36.06
C GLY A 446 18.17 -14.20 -35.73
N LEU A 447 19.30 -14.00 -36.41
CA LEU A 447 20.06 -12.76 -36.40
C LEU A 447 19.45 -11.81 -37.46
N ILE A 448 19.22 -10.56 -37.07
CA ILE A 448 18.78 -9.52 -38.00
C ILE A 448 19.94 -9.15 -38.94
N THR A 449 19.65 -9.05 -40.23
CA THR A 449 20.63 -8.68 -41.25
C THR A 449 20.18 -7.45 -42.00
N HIS A 450 21.11 -6.55 -42.30
CA HIS A 450 20.79 -5.35 -43.04
C HIS A 450 20.22 -5.66 -44.43
N ASP A 451 19.14 -4.96 -44.78
CA ASP A 451 18.72 -4.81 -46.16
C ASP A 451 18.18 -3.40 -46.46
N THR A 452 17.94 -3.15 -47.74
CA THR A 452 17.59 -1.82 -48.26
C THR A 452 16.10 -1.65 -48.55
N ASN A 453 15.28 -2.67 -48.35
CA ASN A 453 13.85 -2.65 -48.60
C ASN A 453 13.08 -2.65 -47.27
N PRO A 454 12.58 -1.49 -46.82
CA PRO A 454 11.93 -1.36 -45.50
C PRO A 454 10.54 -2.02 -45.42
N ASN A 455 10.17 -2.88 -46.36
CA ASN A 455 8.89 -3.56 -46.39
C ASN A 455 9.04 -5.08 -46.61
N LEU A 456 10.27 -5.60 -46.67
CA LEU A 456 10.51 -7.02 -46.89
C LEU A 456 11.51 -7.60 -45.89
N ILE A 457 11.03 -8.46 -45.00
CA ILE A 457 11.81 -9.25 -44.07
C ILE A 457 12.75 -10.16 -44.84
N SER A 458 14.04 -9.85 -44.80
CA SER A 458 15.08 -10.58 -45.53
C SER A 458 16.00 -11.42 -44.64
N SER A 459 15.93 -11.18 -43.32
CA SER A 459 16.70 -11.88 -42.31
C SER A 459 16.47 -13.39 -42.35
N PRO A 460 17.53 -14.21 -42.19
CA PRO A 460 17.43 -15.66 -42.29
C PRO A 460 16.86 -16.28 -40.99
N LEU A 461 15.59 -16.00 -40.70
CA LEU A 461 14.88 -16.53 -39.54
C LEU A 461 14.57 -18.02 -39.74
N THR A 462 14.81 -18.82 -38.70
CA THR A 462 14.55 -20.26 -38.71
C THR A 462 13.34 -20.58 -37.85
N SER A 463 12.41 -21.37 -38.40
CA SER A 463 11.27 -21.91 -37.66
C SER A 463 11.72 -22.76 -36.48
N VAL A 464 11.10 -22.53 -35.33
CA VAL A 464 11.24 -23.34 -34.12
C VAL A 464 9.92 -24.03 -33.74
N GLY A 465 8.96 -24.05 -34.67
CA GLY A 465 7.58 -24.46 -34.43
C GLY A 465 6.80 -23.38 -33.68
N GLU A 466 5.52 -23.65 -33.42
CA GLU A 466 4.68 -22.77 -32.61
C GLU A 466 5.08 -22.84 -31.13
N LEU A 467 5.22 -21.69 -30.49
CA LEU A 467 5.61 -21.55 -29.09
C LEU A 467 4.72 -20.54 -28.39
N ASN A 468 4.27 -20.87 -27.18
CA ASN A 468 3.59 -19.93 -26.30
C ASN A 468 4.53 -18.79 -25.90
N THR A 469 4.30 -17.58 -26.40
CA THR A 469 5.11 -16.40 -26.06
C THR A 469 4.82 -15.83 -24.67
N GLY A 470 3.66 -16.13 -24.09
CA GLY A 470 3.29 -15.90 -22.69
C GLY A 470 3.98 -16.85 -21.68
N SER A 471 4.67 -17.89 -22.14
CA SER A 471 5.31 -18.87 -21.26
C SER A 471 6.71 -18.44 -20.79
N PRO A 472 7.03 -18.49 -19.47
CA PRO A 472 8.37 -18.20 -18.95
C PRO A 472 9.44 -19.14 -19.52
N GLN A 473 9.08 -20.37 -19.90
CA GLN A 473 10.01 -21.32 -20.46
C GLN A 473 10.46 -20.91 -21.88
N THR A 474 9.54 -20.38 -22.69
CA THR A 474 9.84 -19.87 -24.04
C THR A 474 10.83 -18.71 -23.96
N LEU A 475 10.57 -17.73 -23.08
CA LEU A 475 11.49 -16.62 -22.85
C LEU A 475 12.86 -17.10 -22.35
N THR A 476 12.89 -18.04 -21.39
CA THR A 476 14.14 -18.63 -20.88
C THR A 476 14.99 -19.24 -22.00
N ASP A 477 14.36 -20.03 -22.86
CA ASP A 477 15.06 -20.74 -23.92
C ASP A 477 15.51 -19.80 -25.05
N PHE A 478 14.74 -18.75 -25.33
CA PHE A 478 15.17 -17.69 -26.22
C PHE A 478 16.40 -16.95 -25.68
N ILE A 479 16.39 -16.54 -24.41
CA ILE A 479 17.54 -15.84 -23.79
C ILE A 479 18.79 -16.71 -23.86
N ARG A 480 18.71 -17.97 -23.41
CA ARG A 480 19.85 -18.90 -23.46
C ARG A 480 20.37 -19.06 -24.87
N TRP A 481 19.48 -19.28 -25.83
CA TRP A 481 19.87 -19.46 -27.23
C TRP A 481 20.52 -18.20 -27.80
N GLY A 482 19.92 -17.02 -27.57
CA GLY A 482 20.42 -15.74 -28.06
C GLY A 482 21.81 -15.44 -27.55
N VAL A 483 22.01 -15.56 -26.23
CA VAL A 483 23.31 -15.35 -25.56
C VAL A 483 24.36 -16.35 -26.03
N GLN A 484 24.01 -17.64 -26.11
CA GLN A 484 24.97 -18.70 -26.51
C GLN A 484 25.44 -18.55 -27.96
N ASN A 485 24.55 -18.15 -28.87
CA ASN A 485 24.87 -18.02 -30.29
C ASN A 485 25.45 -16.64 -30.64
N ASN A 486 25.20 -15.62 -29.81
CA ASN A 486 25.60 -14.24 -30.07
C ASN A 486 26.24 -13.62 -28.83
N PRO A 487 27.40 -14.15 -28.37
CA PRO A 487 28.06 -13.62 -27.19
C PRO A 487 28.51 -12.18 -27.42
N ALA A 488 28.26 -11.31 -26.44
CA ALA A 488 28.67 -9.91 -26.41
C ALA A 488 29.09 -9.51 -24.99
N GLN A 489 29.61 -8.29 -24.89
CA GLN A 489 30.00 -7.68 -23.61
C GLN A 489 28.78 -7.17 -22.82
N ASN A 490 27.79 -6.60 -23.51
CA ASN A 490 26.55 -6.09 -22.95
C ASN A 490 25.34 -6.73 -23.65
N TYR A 491 24.25 -6.89 -22.91
CA TYR A 491 22.99 -7.46 -23.42
C TYR A 491 21.80 -6.55 -23.15
N GLY A 492 20.99 -6.34 -24.19
CA GLY A 492 19.65 -5.76 -24.10
C GLY A 492 18.59 -6.83 -24.32
N LEU A 493 17.48 -6.78 -23.59
CA LEU A 493 16.28 -7.58 -23.84
C LEU A 493 15.08 -6.65 -24.03
N ILE A 494 14.43 -6.72 -25.18
CA ILE A 494 13.21 -5.96 -25.47
C ILE A 494 12.05 -6.93 -25.54
N LEU A 495 11.03 -6.69 -24.71
CA LEU A 495 9.76 -7.42 -24.71
C LEU A 495 8.74 -6.56 -25.43
N TRP A 496 8.23 -7.06 -26.56
CA TRP A 496 7.34 -6.32 -27.46
C TRP A 496 6.00 -7.06 -27.56
N ASN A 497 4.89 -6.36 -27.27
CA ASN A 497 3.47 -6.76 -27.43
C ASN A 497 2.55 -5.72 -26.75
N HIS A 498 1.26 -6.04 -26.61
CA HIS A 498 0.38 -5.54 -25.56
C HIS A 498 1.00 -5.61 -24.16
N GLY A 499 0.61 -4.64 -23.33
CA GLY A 499 0.97 -4.50 -21.93
C GLY A 499 -0.23 -4.06 -21.09
N ALA A 500 -0.33 -4.49 -19.83
CA ALA A 500 -1.40 -4.03 -18.92
C ALA A 500 -0.91 -3.58 -17.54
N GLY A 501 0.40 -3.39 -17.37
CA GLY A 501 1.03 -3.20 -16.06
C GLY A 501 1.05 -4.50 -15.26
N LEU A 502 0.43 -4.51 -14.07
CA LEU A 502 0.46 -5.66 -13.16
C LEU A 502 -0.03 -7.01 -13.72
N PRO A 503 -1.04 -7.08 -14.62
CA PRO A 503 -1.45 -8.33 -15.25
C PRO A 503 -0.37 -8.94 -16.15
N GLY A 504 0.55 -8.15 -16.70
CA GLY A 504 1.70 -8.63 -17.47
C GLY A 504 1.89 -7.98 -18.84
N VAL A 505 2.62 -8.70 -19.70
CA VAL A 505 3.03 -8.33 -21.07
C VAL A 505 3.12 -9.60 -21.94
N THR A 506 3.26 -9.43 -23.26
CA THR A 506 3.45 -10.52 -24.25
C THR A 506 2.29 -11.52 -24.32
N TRP A 507 1.10 -11.06 -24.71
CA TRP A 507 -0.07 -11.90 -24.92
C TRP A 507 0.05 -12.82 -26.14
N ASP A 508 -0.40 -14.05 -25.96
CA ASP A 508 -0.44 -15.11 -26.95
C ASP A 508 -1.87 -15.63 -27.11
N ASP A 509 -2.56 -15.19 -28.16
CA ASP A 509 -3.98 -15.44 -28.37
C ASP A 509 -4.29 -16.90 -28.74
N THR A 510 -3.38 -17.61 -29.41
CA THR A 510 -3.62 -19.02 -29.75
C THR A 510 -3.41 -19.96 -28.56
N ASN A 511 -2.81 -19.49 -27.47
CA ASN A 511 -2.51 -20.30 -26.28
C ASN A 511 -3.37 -19.97 -25.05
N ASN A 512 -4.66 -19.74 -25.28
CA ASN A 512 -5.65 -19.32 -24.28
C ASN A 512 -5.44 -17.88 -23.76
N SER A 513 -4.91 -16.99 -24.61
CA SER A 513 -4.57 -15.61 -24.24
C SER A 513 -3.61 -15.57 -23.05
N ASP A 514 -2.63 -16.49 -23.04
CA ASP A 514 -1.59 -16.54 -22.02
C ASP A 514 -0.67 -15.32 -22.15
N ASN A 515 -0.05 -14.90 -21.05
CA ASN A 515 0.82 -13.74 -21.04
C ASN A 515 1.89 -13.87 -19.95
N LEU A 516 3.03 -13.20 -20.13
CA LEU A 516 4.08 -13.18 -19.13
C LEU A 516 3.72 -12.21 -18.00
N THR A 517 3.53 -12.73 -16.79
CA THR A 517 3.51 -11.92 -15.58
C THR A 517 4.92 -11.43 -15.22
N LEU A 518 5.02 -10.35 -14.44
CA LEU A 518 6.33 -9.85 -13.97
C LEU A 518 7.15 -10.93 -13.24
N ARG A 519 6.48 -11.75 -12.43
CA ARG A 519 7.12 -12.86 -11.72
C ARG A 519 7.70 -13.88 -12.68
N GLU A 520 7.00 -14.19 -13.76
CA GLU A 520 7.45 -15.13 -14.79
C GLU A 520 8.62 -14.59 -15.58
N ILE A 521 8.64 -13.28 -15.90
CA ILE A 521 9.79 -12.62 -16.53
C ILE A 521 11.03 -12.75 -15.63
N THR A 522 10.89 -12.38 -14.35
CA THR A 522 11.97 -12.48 -13.35
C THR A 522 12.47 -13.92 -13.23
N GLN A 523 11.56 -14.90 -13.17
CA GLN A 523 11.90 -16.32 -13.12
C GLN A 523 12.60 -16.79 -14.40
N ALA A 524 12.15 -16.35 -15.58
CA ALA A 524 12.72 -16.74 -16.85
C ALA A 524 14.14 -16.19 -17.03
N VAL A 525 14.36 -14.92 -16.71
CA VAL A 525 15.69 -14.30 -16.74
C VAL A 525 16.62 -14.98 -15.74
N GLN A 526 16.17 -15.22 -14.49
CA GLN A 526 16.96 -15.97 -13.50
C GLN A 526 17.30 -17.38 -13.96
N ALA A 527 16.31 -18.12 -14.49
CA ALA A 527 16.50 -19.48 -14.97
C ALA A 527 17.44 -19.54 -16.18
N SER A 528 17.50 -18.48 -16.99
CA SER A 528 18.43 -18.39 -18.11
C SER A 528 19.91 -18.34 -17.65
N GLY A 529 20.15 -17.88 -16.42
CA GLY A 529 21.49 -17.63 -15.88
C GLY A 529 22.12 -16.32 -16.38
N GLN A 530 21.34 -15.47 -17.05
CA GLN A 530 21.77 -14.19 -17.61
C GLN A 530 21.25 -13.02 -16.75
N THR A 531 22.02 -11.94 -16.73
CA THR A 531 21.57 -10.60 -16.35
C THR A 531 21.70 -9.68 -17.55
N PHE A 532 20.90 -8.63 -17.61
CA PHE A 532 20.90 -7.69 -18.72
C PHE A 532 21.47 -6.34 -18.28
N ASP A 533 22.01 -5.60 -19.23
CA ASP A 533 22.38 -4.20 -19.02
C ASP A 533 21.14 -3.31 -19.24
N LEU A 534 20.23 -3.72 -20.13
CA LEU A 534 18.96 -3.05 -20.38
C LEU A 534 17.83 -4.06 -20.60
N ILE A 535 16.70 -3.85 -19.91
CA ILE A 535 15.43 -4.50 -20.24
C ILE A 535 14.46 -3.41 -20.68
N GLY A 536 13.89 -3.56 -21.87
CA GLY A 536 12.92 -2.66 -22.45
C GLY A 536 11.56 -3.34 -22.57
N PHE A 537 10.51 -2.58 -22.31
CA PHE A 537 9.14 -2.96 -22.58
C PHE A 537 8.61 -2.03 -23.66
N ASP A 538 8.55 -2.53 -24.89
CA ASP A 538 7.84 -1.89 -26.00
C ASP A 538 6.38 -2.36 -25.90
N ALA A 539 5.72 -1.84 -24.86
CA ALA A 539 4.44 -2.34 -24.37
C ALA A 539 3.81 -1.37 -23.37
N CYS A 540 2.49 -1.25 -23.46
CA CYS A 540 1.66 -0.35 -22.66
C CYS A 540 1.84 -0.55 -21.14
N LEU A 541 1.86 0.57 -20.40
CA LEU A 541 1.68 0.62 -18.94
C LEU A 541 2.77 -0.11 -18.11
N GLN A 542 3.95 -0.37 -18.66
CA GLN A 542 5.02 -1.11 -18.00
C GLN A 542 5.96 -0.24 -17.15
N ALA A 543 5.89 1.10 -17.22
CA ALA A 543 6.70 1.99 -16.39
C ALA A 543 6.10 2.12 -14.98
N MET A 544 6.16 1.01 -14.22
CA MET A 544 5.72 0.94 -12.83
C MET A 544 6.92 0.72 -11.89
N VAL A 545 6.84 1.28 -10.68
CA VAL A 545 7.81 1.02 -9.61
C VAL A 545 7.89 -0.48 -9.31
N GLU A 546 6.76 -1.18 -9.37
CA GLU A 546 6.65 -2.62 -9.22
C GLU A 546 7.53 -3.39 -10.21
N GLN A 547 7.46 -3.05 -11.51
CA GLN A 547 8.24 -3.72 -12.55
C GLN A 547 9.74 -3.57 -12.29
N GLY A 548 10.19 -2.33 -12.09
CA GLY A 548 11.61 -2.06 -11.85
C GLY A 548 12.08 -2.66 -10.52
N TYR A 549 11.25 -2.67 -9.47
CA TYR A 549 11.66 -3.26 -8.20
C TYR A 549 11.93 -4.76 -8.34
N GLU A 550 11.07 -5.54 -8.99
CA GLU A 550 11.35 -6.98 -9.17
C GLU A 550 12.57 -7.23 -10.06
N LEU A 551 12.82 -6.37 -11.05
CA LEU A 551 13.98 -6.48 -11.95
C LEU A 551 15.30 -6.00 -11.34
N ARG A 552 15.33 -5.48 -10.10
CA ARG A 552 16.49 -4.82 -9.46
C ARG A 552 17.80 -5.60 -9.39
N ASN A 553 17.73 -6.92 -9.50
CA ASN A 553 18.91 -7.79 -9.49
C ASN A 553 19.21 -8.41 -10.86
N LEU A 554 18.45 -8.04 -11.89
CA LEU A 554 18.46 -8.68 -13.20
C LEU A 554 18.77 -7.73 -14.35
N THR A 555 18.60 -6.42 -14.15
CA THR A 555 18.95 -5.38 -15.13
C THR A 555 19.51 -4.12 -14.50
N ASP A 556 20.28 -3.32 -15.26
CA ASP A 556 20.73 -1.99 -14.82
C ASP A 556 19.75 -0.88 -15.19
N VAL A 557 19.19 -0.99 -16.39
CA VAL A 557 18.28 0.00 -16.95
C VAL A 557 16.98 -0.68 -17.34
N MET A 558 15.86 -0.03 -16.98
CA MET A 558 14.54 -0.36 -17.48
C MET A 558 14.04 0.77 -18.38
N VAL A 559 13.52 0.44 -19.56
CA VAL A 559 12.84 1.41 -20.45
C VAL A 559 11.39 0.98 -20.64
N ALA A 560 10.43 1.86 -20.37
CA ALA A 560 9.01 1.53 -20.47
C ALA A 560 8.13 2.80 -20.55
N SER A 561 6.87 2.63 -20.97
CA SER A 561 5.84 3.70 -20.98
C SER A 561 4.93 3.66 -19.75
N GLN A 562 4.55 4.84 -19.26
CA GLN A 562 3.53 4.99 -18.21
C GLN A 562 2.11 4.89 -18.77
N GLU A 563 1.97 5.09 -20.07
CA GLU A 563 0.73 5.17 -20.85
C GLU A 563 0.65 4.00 -21.85
N LEU A 564 -0.45 3.92 -22.60
CA LEU A 564 -0.50 3.14 -23.82
C LEU A 564 0.60 3.59 -24.80
N GLU A 565 1.12 2.64 -25.55
CA GLU A 565 2.01 2.91 -26.68
C GLU A 565 1.21 2.78 -27.99
N PRO A 566 1.47 3.62 -29.00
CA PRO A 566 0.90 3.42 -30.33
C PRO A 566 1.31 2.07 -30.91
N GLY A 567 0.48 1.52 -31.82
CA GLY A 567 0.74 0.21 -32.43
C GLY A 567 2.10 0.11 -33.11
N ASP A 568 2.56 1.19 -33.75
CA ASP A 568 3.86 1.30 -34.42
C ASP A 568 5.06 1.16 -33.45
N GLY A 569 4.86 1.15 -32.12
CA GLY A 569 5.89 0.86 -31.13
C GLY A 569 7.08 1.83 -31.14
N TRP A 570 8.28 1.32 -30.83
CA TRP A 570 9.52 2.09 -30.83
C TRP A 570 10.11 2.29 -32.23
N ASP A 571 10.69 3.46 -32.51
CA ASP A 571 11.41 3.71 -33.78
C ASP A 571 12.76 2.96 -33.81
N TYR A 572 12.71 1.67 -34.18
CA TYR A 572 13.86 0.77 -34.22
C TYR A 572 14.93 1.27 -35.19
N THR A 573 14.52 1.84 -36.31
CA THR A 573 15.44 2.40 -37.29
C THR A 573 16.32 3.49 -36.65
N ALA A 574 15.72 4.44 -35.92
CA ALA A 574 16.42 5.59 -35.39
C ALA A 574 17.36 5.24 -34.22
N TRP A 575 16.90 4.49 -33.22
CA TRP A 575 17.74 4.22 -32.05
C TRP A 575 18.86 3.21 -32.36
N LEU A 576 18.61 2.20 -33.20
CA LEU A 576 19.66 1.29 -33.67
C LEU A 576 20.68 2.02 -34.52
N SER A 577 20.27 3.02 -35.32
CA SER A 577 21.22 3.87 -36.05
C SER A 577 22.13 4.67 -35.11
N GLN A 578 21.63 5.12 -33.95
CA GLN A 578 22.46 5.78 -32.94
C GLN A 578 23.45 4.79 -32.28
N LEU A 579 22.99 3.58 -31.95
CA LEU A 579 23.86 2.54 -31.40
C LEU A 579 24.92 2.08 -32.40
N ALA A 580 24.56 1.97 -33.70
CA ALA A 580 25.49 1.65 -34.76
C ALA A 580 26.57 2.73 -34.93
N ALA A 581 26.21 4.01 -34.77
CA ALA A 581 27.15 5.12 -34.82
C ALA A 581 28.06 5.19 -33.57
N ASN A 582 27.60 4.74 -32.42
CA ASN A 582 28.38 4.66 -31.18
C ASN A 582 28.18 3.32 -30.45
N PRO A 583 28.86 2.23 -30.88
CA PRO A 583 28.72 0.92 -30.25
C PRO A 583 29.20 0.84 -28.80
N ASN A 584 29.90 1.87 -28.30
CA ASN A 584 30.41 1.92 -26.92
C ASN A 584 29.43 2.61 -25.96
N MET A 585 28.19 2.90 -26.37
CA MET A 585 27.17 3.40 -25.45
C MET A 585 27.03 2.45 -24.27
N ASN A 586 26.97 3.01 -23.05
CA ASN A 586 26.53 2.25 -21.89
C ASN A 586 24.99 2.14 -21.89
N ALA A 587 24.42 1.33 -20.99
CA ALA A 587 22.99 1.08 -20.93
C ALA A 587 22.15 2.35 -20.73
N GLU A 588 22.61 3.30 -19.92
CA GLU A 588 21.88 4.55 -19.66
C GLU A 588 21.82 5.47 -20.89
N GLN A 589 22.93 5.52 -21.65
CA GLN A 589 23.01 6.24 -22.92
C GLN A 589 22.10 5.57 -23.96
N LEU A 590 22.08 4.25 -24.02
CA LEU A 590 21.20 3.50 -24.91
C LEU A 590 19.72 3.73 -24.55
N GLY A 591 19.34 3.60 -23.28
CA GLY A 591 17.98 3.89 -22.82
C GLY A 591 17.55 5.33 -23.10
N SER A 592 18.47 6.29 -22.91
CA SER A 592 18.20 7.70 -23.26
C SER A 592 18.01 7.92 -24.75
N ALA A 593 18.75 7.19 -25.59
CA ALA A 593 18.61 7.24 -27.04
C ALA A 593 17.23 6.72 -27.46
N ILE A 594 16.79 5.57 -26.94
CA ILE A 594 15.46 4.98 -27.19
C ILE A 594 14.36 5.98 -26.82
N VAL A 595 14.37 6.52 -25.60
CA VAL A 595 13.36 7.51 -25.17
C VAL A 595 13.36 8.75 -26.06
N THR A 596 14.53 9.21 -26.49
CA THR A 596 14.63 10.42 -27.31
C THR A 596 14.14 10.21 -28.73
N THR A 597 14.38 9.06 -29.34
CA THR A 597 13.90 8.75 -30.70
C THR A 597 12.42 8.45 -30.71
N TYR A 598 11.91 7.70 -29.71
CA TYR A 598 10.47 7.47 -29.53
C TYR A 598 9.71 8.79 -29.37
N ALA A 599 10.20 9.69 -28.51
CA ALA A 599 9.60 11.01 -28.40
C ALA A 599 9.59 11.77 -29.73
N ALA A 600 10.64 11.62 -30.56
CA ALA A 600 10.72 12.30 -31.85
C ALA A 600 9.76 11.71 -32.90
N SER A 601 9.58 10.38 -32.95
CA SER A 601 8.69 9.71 -33.92
C SER A 601 7.24 10.14 -33.74
N TYR A 602 6.81 10.37 -32.50
CA TYR A 602 5.44 10.79 -32.18
C TYR A 602 5.27 12.30 -31.91
N ASN A 603 6.19 13.15 -32.41
CA ASN A 603 6.16 14.61 -32.22
C ASN A 603 6.06 15.06 -30.74
N GLY A 604 6.55 14.21 -29.83
CA GLY A 604 6.57 14.44 -28.41
C GLY A 604 5.23 14.23 -27.70
N ALA A 605 4.24 13.58 -28.31
CA ALA A 605 2.91 13.38 -27.72
C ALA A 605 2.85 12.28 -26.65
N GLU A 606 3.72 11.27 -26.73
CA GLU A 606 3.62 10.05 -25.91
C GLU A 606 4.43 10.12 -24.61
N THR A 607 4.38 9.05 -23.79
CA THR A 607 5.25 8.88 -22.61
C THR A 607 6.27 7.76 -22.80
N LEU A 608 7.52 7.97 -22.38
CA LEU A 608 8.50 6.90 -22.22
C LEU A 608 9.58 7.34 -21.24
N SER A 609 10.04 6.41 -20.40
CA SER A 609 11.11 6.68 -19.45
C SER A 609 12.17 5.60 -19.45
N ALA A 610 13.41 6.01 -19.17
CA ALA A 610 14.52 5.12 -18.86
C ALA A 610 14.88 5.33 -17.38
N THR A 611 14.94 4.25 -16.62
CA THR A 611 15.19 4.28 -15.17
C THR A 611 16.34 3.37 -14.76
N ARG A 612 17.13 3.82 -13.79
CA ARG A 612 18.26 3.10 -13.20
C ARG A 612 17.76 2.19 -12.10
N VAL A 613 17.79 0.88 -12.33
CA VAL A 613 17.19 -0.08 -11.41
C VAL A 613 18.01 -0.25 -10.12
N GLY A 614 19.32 0.01 -10.18
CA GLY A 614 20.17 0.09 -8.98
C GLY A 614 19.72 1.14 -7.94
N SER A 615 18.97 2.17 -8.34
CA SER A 615 18.43 3.20 -7.43
C SER A 615 17.13 2.78 -6.73
N TYR A 616 16.55 1.62 -7.07
CA TYR A 616 15.26 1.20 -6.53
C TYR A 616 15.32 0.78 -5.06
N ALA A 617 16.49 0.44 -4.52
CA ALA A 617 16.66 0.20 -3.09
C ALA A 617 16.40 1.50 -2.28
N GLY A 618 16.99 2.62 -2.71
CA GLY A 618 16.73 3.93 -2.12
C GLY A 618 15.29 4.38 -2.30
N LEU A 619 14.71 4.15 -3.50
CA LEU A 619 13.29 4.43 -3.75
C LEU A 619 12.36 3.60 -2.85
N ARG A 620 12.62 2.30 -2.68
CA ARG A 620 11.88 1.43 -1.74
C ARG A 620 11.96 1.97 -0.30
N ASN A 621 13.15 2.36 0.14
CA ASN A 621 13.34 2.89 1.49
C ASN A 621 12.57 4.20 1.71
N ALA A 622 12.56 5.08 0.71
CA ALA A 622 11.80 6.32 0.75
C ALA A 622 10.28 6.05 0.79
N ILE A 623 9.79 5.13 -0.05
CA ILE A 623 8.37 4.72 -0.07
C ILE A 623 7.95 4.13 1.29
N ASP A 624 8.77 3.24 1.85
CA ASP A 624 8.51 2.63 3.16
C ASP A 624 8.54 3.68 4.28
N THR A 625 9.49 4.61 4.25
CA THR A 625 9.59 5.72 5.21
C THR A 625 8.35 6.61 5.14
N PHE A 626 7.90 6.98 3.93
CA PHE A 626 6.67 7.74 3.74
C PHE A 626 5.45 6.98 4.27
N ALA A 627 5.29 5.71 3.87
CA ALA A 627 4.16 4.86 4.27
C ALA A 627 4.09 4.69 5.79
N THR A 628 5.20 4.31 6.43
CA THR A 628 5.31 4.15 7.90
C THR A 628 5.07 5.47 8.63
N THR A 629 5.66 6.57 8.17
CA THR A 629 5.45 7.89 8.77
C THR A 629 3.98 8.27 8.74
N ALA A 630 3.33 8.18 7.57
CA ALA A 630 1.91 8.44 7.44
C ALA A 630 1.07 7.51 8.34
N LEU A 631 1.32 6.21 8.34
CA LEU A 631 0.60 5.25 9.20
C LEU A 631 0.71 5.58 10.70
N ASN A 632 1.87 6.05 11.14
CA ASN A 632 2.15 6.29 12.56
C ASN A 632 1.61 7.62 13.08
N ILE A 633 1.68 8.70 12.28
CA ILE A 633 1.44 10.06 12.78
C ILE A 633 0.32 10.81 12.05
N ALA A 634 -0.15 10.33 10.90
CA ALA A 634 -1.14 11.07 10.12
C ALA A 634 -2.48 11.17 10.87
N THR A 635 -2.93 12.41 11.02
CA THR A 635 -4.26 12.76 11.52
C THR A 635 -5.32 12.48 10.46
N ASN A 636 -6.60 12.54 10.82
CA ASN A 636 -7.69 12.40 9.85
C ASN A 636 -7.65 13.50 8.76
N ALA A 637 -7.21 14.71 9.11
CA ALA A 637 -7.05 15.81 8.16
C ALA A 637 -5.89 15.54 7.19
N ASP A 638 -4.77 14.99 7.69
CA ASP A 638 -3.65 14.57 6.85
C ASP A 638 -4.10 13.52 5.84
N TRP A 639 -4.82 12.48 6.30
CA TRP A 639 -5.34 11.46 5.41
C TRP A 639 -6.26 12.04 4.33
N GLN A 640 -7.13 13.00 4.67
CA GLN A 640 -8.03 13.64 3.70
C GLN A 640 -7.25 14.37 2.62
N ALA A 641 -6.22 15.10 3.02
CA ALA A 641 -5.32 15.78 2.10
C ALA A 641 -4.48 14.80 1.26
N ILE A 642 -4.05 13.66 1.83
CA ILE A 642 -3.36 12.57 1.11
C ILE A 642 -4.29 11.93 0.07
N ALA A 643 -5.57 11.66 0.39
CA ALA A 643 -6.54 11.15 -0.58
C ALA A 643 -6.87 12.16 -1.69
N ALA A 644 -6.92 13.45 -1.36
CA ALA A 644 -7.05 14.51 -2.35
C ALA A 644 -5.81 14.58 -3.26
N ALA A 645 -4.60 14.44 -2.71
CA ALA A 645 -3.36 14.37 -3.48
C ALA A 645 -3.35 13.15 -4.42
N ARG A 646 -3.78 11.98 -3.94
CA ARG A 646 -3.96 10.77 -4.77
C ARG A 646 -4.93 11.01 -5.92
N SER A 647 -6.06 11.66 -5.65
CA SER A 647 -7.08 11.96 -6.67
C SER A 647 -6.58 12.94 -7.73
N ALA A 648 -5.69 13.86 -7.35
CA ALA A 648 -5.09 14.86 -8.23
C ALA A 648 -3.85 14.36 -8.99
N ALA A 649 -3.20 13.30 -8.51
CA ALA A 649 -2.03 12.71 -9.17
C ALA A 649 -2.38 12.22 -10.58
N ALA A 650 -1.43 12.37 -11.51
CA ALA A 650 -1.62 11.94 -12.89
C ALA A 650 -1.87 10.43 -12.94
N TYR A 651 -2.70 9.99 -13.88
CA TYR A 651 -3.00 8.60 -14.17
C TYR A 651 -3.13 8.46 -15.69
N PHE A 652 -2.98 7.25 -16.17
CA PHE A 652 -2.83 6.97 -17.59
C PHE A 652 -3.95 6.07 -18.10
N HIS A 653 -4.28 6.22 -19.38
CA HIS A 653 -5.37 5.59 -20.11
C HIS A 653 -6.75 5.84 -19.47
N THR A 654 -7.24 4.85 -18.71
CA THR A 654 -8.42 4.92 -17.84
C THR A 654 -8.15 4.23 -16.50
N LEU A 655 -6.90 3.85 -16.24
CA LEU A 655 -6.50 3.06 -15.09
C LEU A 655 -6.23 3.99 -13.92
N THR A 656 -7.29 4.39 -13.24
CA THR A 656 -7.23 5.31 -12.10
C THR A 656 -6.44 4.79 -10.90
N ASP A 657 -6.03 3.52 -10.92
CA ASP A 657 -5.23 2.91 -9.87
C ASP A 657 -3.73 2.95 -10.18
N TYR A 658 -3.30 3.27 -11.41
CA TYR A 658 -1.90 3.47 -11.75
C TYR A 658 -1.62 4.97 -11.73
N ARG A 659 -1.06 5.44 -10.61
CA ARG A 659 -0.82 6.87 -10.40
C ARG A 659 0.64 7.19 -10.54
N ASP A 660 0.95 8.30 -11.20
CA ASP A 660 2.29 8.84 -11.25
C ASP A 660 2.77 9.15 -9.82
N LEU A 661 3.84 8.47 -9.41
CA LEU A 661 4.28 8.50 -8.01
C LEU A 661 4.77 9.89 -7.61
N LYS A 662 5.49 10.60 -8.49
CA LYS A 662 6.05 11.91 -8.16
C LYS A 662 4.99 12.98 -8.02
N THR A 663 4.01 13.02 -8.94
CA THR A 663 2.94 14.02 -8.84
C THR A 663 2.11 13.83 -7.57
N PHE A 664 1.89 12.58 -7.16
CA PHE A 664 1.28 12.25 -5.87
C PHE A 664 2.11 12.78 -4.68
N THR A 665 3.40 12.48 -4.64
CA THR A 665 4.25 12.86 -3.49
C THR A 665 4.59 14.35 -3.46
N ASP A 666 4.74 14.99 -4.62
CA ASP A 666 4.91 16.45 -4.74
C ASP A 666 3.66 17.20 -4.24
N ALA A 667 2.46 16.69 -4.56
CA ALA A 667 1.21 17.28 -4.07
C ALA A 667 1.09 17.20 -2.53
N ILE A 668 1.60 16.13 -1.92
CA ILE A 668 1.67 16.00 -0.46
C ILE A 668 2.74 16.95 0.12
N ALA A 669 3.95 16.92 -0.45
CA ALA A 669 5.08 17.72 0.02
C ALA A 669 4.78 19.23 -0.02
N GLY A 670 4.06 19.69 -1.04
CA GLY A 670 3.65 21.08 -1.22
C GLY A 670 2.44 21.52 -0.40
N ASN A 671 1.72 20.60 0.25
CA ASN A 671 0.48 20.93 0.97
C ASN A 671 0.75 21.24 2.45
N SER A 672 0.81 22.52 2.80
CA SER A 672 1.08 22.98 4.17
C SER A 672 0.07 22.54 5.24
N SER A 673 -1.11 22.06 4.85
CA SER A 673 -2.10 21.48 5.77
C SER A 673 -1.74 20.07 6.26
N ILE A 674 -0.82 19.38 5.56
CA ILE A 674 -0.33 18.05 5.94
C ILE A 674 0.81 18.19 6.95
N THR A 675 0.86 17.33 7.97
CA THR A 675 1.92 17.26 8.99
C THR A 675 3.33 17.29 8.37
N ALA A 676 4.21 18.15 8.91
CA ALA A 676 5.51 18.45 8.31
C ALA A 676 6.40 17.22 8.07
N ALA A 677 6.42 16.27 9.01
CA ALA A 677 7.19 15.03 8.86
C ALA A 677 6.69 14.16 7.69
N ILE A 678 5.37 14.11 7.44
CA ILE A 678 4.79 13.40 6.28
C ILE A 678 5.19 14.10 4.98
N ARG A 679 5.17 15.44 4.95
CA ARG A 679 5.62 16.22 3.79
C ARG A 679 7.09 15.99 3.48
N THR A 680 7.95 15.96 4.50
CA THR A 680 9.38 15.66 4.34
C THR A 680 9.58 14.25 3.81
N ALA A 681 8.86 13.26 4.33
CA ALA A 681 8.95 11.89 3.84
C ALA A 681 8.46 11.75 2.38
N ALA A 682 7.37 12.43 2.01
CA ALA A 682 6.89 12.49 0.63
C ALA A 682 7.92 13.15 -0.31
N GLN A 683 8.56 14.24 0.13
CA GLN A 683 9.65 14.88 -0.61
C GLN A 683 10.84 13.92 -0.82
N GLY A 684 11.13 13.07 0.18
CA GLY A 684 12.13 12.01 0.07
C GLY A 684 11.83 11.04 -1.07
N VAL A 685 10.56 10.63 -1.24
CA VAL A 685 10.13 9.80 -2.37
C VAL A 685 10.31 10.51 -3.71
N SER A 686 9.89 11.78 -3.80
CA SER A 686 10.07 12.58 -5.03
C SER A 686 11.54 12.71 -5.45
N THR A 687 12.44 12.90 -4.48
CA THR A 687 13.89 12.97 -4.71
C THR A 687 14.43 11.62 -5.16
N ALA A 688 14.07 10.53 -4.47
CA ALA A 688 14.51 9.19 -4.82
C ALA A 688 14.05 8.78 -6.23
N LEU A 689 12.82 9.14 -6.62
CA LEU A 689 12.31 8.90 -7.97
C LEU A 689 13.09 9.69 -9.02
N THR A 690 13.34 10.97 -8.74
CA THR A 690 14.13 11.84 -9.64
C THR A 690 15.52 11.25 -9.89
N ASN A 691 16.13 10.68 -8.85
CA ASN A 691 17.44 10.02 -8.97
C ASN A 691 17.38 8.70 -9.75
N ALA A 692 16.26 7.97 -9.68
CA ALA A 692 16.06 6.74 -10.43
C ALA A 692 15.81 7.00 -11.93
N VAL A 693 15.23 8.14 -12.31
CA VAL A 693 14.92 8.47 -13.71
C VAL A 693 16.16 9.00 -14.44
N ILE A 694 16.65 8.26 -15.43
CA ILE A 694 17.76 8.66 -16.32
C ILE A 694 17.25 9.66 -17.36
N ARG A 695 16.12 9.32 -17.97
CA ARG A 695 15.47 10.12 -19.02
C ARG A 695 13.97 9.91 -18.91
N ASN A 696 13.21 10.99 -18.99
CA ASN A 696 11.76 10.97 -19.07
C ASN A 696 11.31 11.84 -20.23
N HIS A 697 10.36 11.33 -21.01
CA HIS A 697 9.57 12.10 -21.95
C HIS A 697 8.10 11.91 -21.61
N SER A 698 7.34 13.00 -21.60
CA SER A 698 5.90 13.00 -21.37
C SER A 698 5.25 14.11 -22.18
N GLY A 699 4.20 13.76 -22.92
CA GLY A 699 3.52 14.70 -23.78
C GLY A 699 2.81 15.85 -23.07
N PRO A 700 2.47 16.92 -23.80
CA PRO A 700 1.78 18.07 -23.22
C PRO A 700 0.41 17.67 -22.63
N GLY A 701 0.30 17.69 -21.31
CA GLY A 701 -0.96 17.40 -20.60
C GLY A 701 -1.03 16.02 -19.95
N GLU A 702 -0.10 15.11 -20.28
CA GLU A 702 -0.03 13.76 -19.71
C GLU A 702 0.48 13.75 -18.26
N GLY A 703 1.42 14.65 -17.93
CA GLY A 703 1.88 14.86 -16.55
C GLY A 703 2.74 13.72 -15.98
N GLY A 704 3.30 12.86 -16.82
CA GLY A 704 4.16 11.75 -16.44
C GLY A 704 5.58 12.18 -16.06
N THR A 705 6.07 11.63 -14.95
CA THR A 705 7.37 11.94 -14.37
C THR A 705 8.36 10.78 -14.40
N GLY A 706 7.96 9.66 -15.01
CA GLY A 706 8.81 8.52 -15.31
C GLY A 706 8.24 7.20 -14.84
N LEU A 707 7.60 7.15 -13.67
CA LEU A 707 7.09 5.91 -13.08
C LEU A 707 5.74 6.10 -12.41
N THR A 708 4.83 5.17 -12.70
CA THR A 708 3.61 4.96 -11.93
C THR A 708 3.85 4.01 -10.75
N ILE A 709 2.94 4.02 -9.79
CA ILE A 709 2.83 3.00 -8.76
C ILE A 709 1.35 2.59 -8.68
N TYR A 710 1.07 1.35 -8.28
CA TYR A 710 -0.29 0.97 -7.95
C TYR A 710 -0.73 1.68 -6.66
N LEU A 711 -1.68 2.60 -6.83
CA LEU A 711 -2.25 3.49 -5.83
C LEU A 711 -3.78 3.58 -6.04
N PRO A 712 -4.50 2.49 -5.71
CA PRO A 712 -5.95 2.45 -5.80
C PRO A 712 -6.59 3.39 -4.78
N GLU A 713 -7.91 3.47 -4.81
CA GLU A 713 -8.65 4.10 -3.72
C GLU A 713 -8.33 3.46 -2.38
N PHE A 714 -8.10 4.28 -1.35
CA PHE A 714 -7.75 3.80 -0.02
C PHE A 714 -8.82 2.83 0.52
N GLY A 715 -8.37 1.70 1.05
CA GLY A 715 -9.22 0.62 1.55
C GLY A 715 -9.82 -0.29 0.47
N GLN A 716 -9.47 -0.09 -0.81
CA GLN A 716 -9.85 -0.95 -1.95
C GLN A 716 -8.65 -1.65 -2.59
N ALA A 717 -7.49 -1.68 -1.91
CA ALA A 717 -6.31 -2.32 -2.45
C ALA A 717 -6.50 -3.84 -2.61
N ALA A 718 -6.47 -4.30 -3.85
CA ALA A 718 -6.47 -5.70 -4.23
C ALA A 718 -5.25 -5.95 -5.11
N TYR A 719 -4.14 -6.33 -4.48
CA TYR A 719 -2.92 -6.62 -5.22
C TYR A 719 -2.98 -8.01 -5.86
N PRO A 720 -2.60 -8.13 -7.15
CA PRO A 720 -2.34 -9.43 -7.74
C PRO A 720 -1.20 -10.13 -6.98
N ALA A 721 -1.28 -11.45 -6.83
CA ALA A 721 -0.25 -12.26 -6.16
C ALA A 721 1.13 -12.23 -6.88
N ALA A 722 1.21 -11.64 -8.07
CA ALA A 722 2.38 -11.62 -8.94
C ALA A 722 3.42 -10.54 -8.60
N THR A 723 3.10 -9.53 -7.78
CA THR A 723 3.98 -8.36 -7.51
C THR A 723 4.44 -8.27 -6.05
N ALA A 724 4.68 -9.42 -5.41
CA ALA A 724 4.79 -9.53 -3.97
C ALA A 724 5.94 -8.75 -3.30
N ALA A 725 7.13 -8.58 -3.92
CA ALA A 725 8.30 -8.15 -3.17
C ALA A 725 8.20 -6.69 -2.69
N LEU A 726 7.77 -5.75 -3.53
CA LEU A 726 7.62 -4.35 -3.10
C LEU A 726 6.62 -4.23 -1.94
N TYR A 727 5.59 -5.08 -1.91
CA TYR A 727 4.55 -5.04 -0.87
C TYR A 727 4.97 -5.74 0.42
N THR A 728 5.65 -6.88 0.32
CA THR A 728 6.17 -7.57 1.51
C THR A 728 7.31 -6.79 2.13
N ASP A 729 8.09 -6.13 1.28
CA ASP A 729 9.26 -5.40 1.69
C ASP A 729 8.89 -3.97 2.07
N THR A 730 7.64 -3.49 2.04
CA THR A 730 7.31 -2.12 2.49
C THR A 730 5.99 -2.07 3.24
N SER A 731 5.79 -0.97 3.98
CA SER A 731 4.50 -0.65 4.60
C SER A 731 3.48 -0.10 3.60
N TRP A 732 3.78 -0.12 2.29
CA TRP A 732 2.91 0.43 1.25
C TRP A 732 1.55 -0.27 1.19
N PHE A 733 1.52 -1.60 1.32
CA PHE A 733 0.26 -2.35 1.39
C PHE A 733 -0.62 -1.90 2.57
N ASN A 734 -0.02 -1.68 3.73
CA ASN A 734 -0.72 -1.21 4.92
C ASN A 734 -1.20 0.24 4.75
N PHE A 735 -0.37 1.09 4.13
CA PHE A 735 -0.72 2.46 3.79
C PHE A 735 -1.95 2.52 2.88
N LEU A 736 -2.00 1.68 1.84
CA LEU A 736 -3.15 1.60 0.93
C LEU A 736 -4.40 1.02 1.59
N ASN A 737 -4.22 0.08 2.52
CA ASN A 737 -5.32 -0.52 3.28
C ASN A 737 -5.75 0.29 4.51
N GLN A 738 -5.18 1.47 4.71
CA GLN A 738 -5.61 2.34 5.80
C GLN A 738 -7.08 2.74 5.63
N ARG A 739 -7.90 2.36 6.61
CA ARG A 739 -9.36 2.64 6.65
C ARG A 739 -9.76 3.70 7.66
N ARG A 740 -8.81 4.38 8.34
CA ARG A 740 -9.14 5.53 9.19
C ARG A 740 -9.91 6.52 8.35
N SER A 741 -11.01 7.04 8.89
CA SER A 741 -12.06 7.80 8.22
C SER A 741 -11.50 9.05 7.53
N VAL A 742 -10.95 8.82 6.35
CA VAL A 742 -10.50 9.80 5.38
C VAL A 742 -11.73 10.43 4.76
N GLY A 743 -12.49 11.21 5.53
CA GLY A 743 -13.50 12.14 5.03
C GLY A 743 -14.38 11.61 3.90
N ARG A 744 -14.70 10.31 3.85
CA ARG A 744 -15.82 9.88 3.05
C ARG A 744 -17.02 10.36 3.85
N SER A 745 -17.77 11.28 3.26
CA SER A 745 -19.20 11.29 3.44
C SER A 745 -19.71 9.91 3.01
N ARG A 746 -19.59 8.90 3.87
CA ARG A 746 -20.19 7.56 3.69
C ARG A 746 -21.65 7.60 4.15
N THR A 747 -22.40 8.61 3.75
CA THR A 747 -23.81 8.75 4.16
C THR A 747 -24.72 7.94 3.23
N SER A 748 -24.31 6.75 2.79
CA SER A 748 -25.13 5.92 1.89
C SER A 748 -24.76 4.44 1.78
N ASN A 749 -23.71 3.94 2.45
CA ASN A 749 -23.30 2.54 2.31
C ASN A 749 -23.52 1.79 3.64
N PRO A 750 -24.21 0.63 3.62
CA PRO A 750 -24.36 -0.23 4.79
C PRO A 750 -23.06 -0.50 5.53
N ASP A 751 -23.08 -0.45 6.87
CA ASP A 751 -21.95 -0.97 7.65
C ASP A 751 -22.04 -2.49 7.86
N TRP A 752 -21.09 -3.05 8.62
CA TRP A 752 -21.03 -4.50 8.87
C TRP A 752 -22.11 -5.01 9.83
N ALA A 753 -22.78 -4.12 10.57
CA ALA A 753 -23.87 -4.43 11.47
C ALA A 753 -25.25 -4.26 10.83
N GLU A 754 -25.34 -3.75 9.59
CA GLU A 754 -26.57 -3.51 8.84
C GLU A 754 -27.52 -4.73 8.79
N ALA A 755 -28.81 -4.46 8.60
CA ALA A 755 -29.97 -5.29 8.89
C ALA A 755 -30.42 -5.21 10.36
N ASN A 756 -29.91 -4.23 11.11
CA ASN A 756 -30.17 -4.01 12.52
C ASN A 756 -31.16 -2.84 12.76
N GLU A 757 -31.96 -2.45 11.77
CA GLU A 757 -32.77 -1.21 11.78
C GLU A 757 -33.96 -1.30 12.76
N VAL A 758 -34.30 -2.52 13.15
CA VAL A 758 -35.35 -2.83 14.12
C VAL A 758 -34.84 -3.73 15.23
N ARG A 759 -35.36 -3.51 16.44
CA ARG A 759 -34.97 -4.27 17.65
C ARG A 759 -35.05 -5.79 17.49
N SER A 760 -35.98 -6.33 16.71
CA SER A 760 -36.08 -7.78 16.45
C SER A 760 -34.92 -8.35 15.64
N GLN A 761 -34.22 -7.50 14.90
CA GLN A 761 -33.03 -7.84 14.12
C GLN A 761 -31.76 -7.26 14.73
N ALA A 762 -31.81 -6.79 15.99
CA ALA A 762 -30.67 -6.19 16.67
C ALA A 762 -29.42 -7.07 16.56
N TYR A 763 -28.31 -6.46 16.14
CA TYR A 763 -27.05 -7.14 15.94
C TYR A 763 -26.54 -7.69 17.27
N ASN A 764 -26.26 -8.98 17.30
CA ASN A 764 -25.88 -9.67 18.52
C ASN A 764 -24.40 -9.49 18.82
N LEU A 765 -24.07 -8.61 19.76
CA LEU A 765 -22.73 -8.43 20.32
C LEU A 765 -22.36 -9.51 21.34
N GLN A 766 -23.23 -10.51 21.52
CA GLN A 766 -23.04 -11.65 22.41
C GLN A 766 -22.93 -11.22 23.88
N ARG A 767 -22.36 -12.10 24.72
CA ARG A 767 -22.10 -11.83 26.13
C ARG A 767 -20.81 -11.02 26.24
N LEU A 768 -20.88 -9.88 26.93
CA LEU A 768 -19.74 -8.97 27.09
C LEU A 768 -19.31 -8.91 28.56
N ALA A 769 -17.99 -8.88 28.79
CA ALA A 769 -17.37 -8.67 30.10
C ALA A 769 -16.07 -7.87 29.95
N GLY A 770 -15.80 -6.97 30.90
CA GLY A 770 -14.56 -6.20 30.96
C GLY A 770 -14.61 -4.87 30.22
N ALA A 771 -13.51 -4.11 30.35
CA ALA A 771 -13.39 -2.77 29.79
C ALA A 771 -13.02 -2.79 28.30
N ASN A 772 -13.30 -1.66 27.62
CA ASN A 772 -12.83 -1.31 26.29
C ASN A 772 -13.26 -2.24 25.14
N LYS A 773 -14.43 -2.88 25.19
CA LYS A 773 -14.94 -3.65 24.05
C LYS A 773 -15.34 -2.70 22.92
N ARG A 774 -14.53 -2.63 21.87
CA ARG A 774 -14.68 -1.66 20.77
C ARG A 774 -15.29 -2.30 19.52
N PHE A 775 -16.25 -1.59 18.94
CA PHE A 775 -16.95 -1.92 17.71
C PHE A 775 -16.87 -0.69 16.80
N THR A 776 -16.04 -0.77 15.76
CA THR A 776 -15.68 0.40 14.95
C THR A 776 -16.26 0.32 13.54
N ASN A 777 -16.21 1.41 12.78
CA ASN A 777 -16.72 1.50 11.40
C ASN A 777 -18.24 1.32 11.29
N LEU A 778 -18.99 1.80 12.28
CA LEU A 778 -20.46 1.85 12.22
C LEU A 778 -20.92 3.19 11.61
N ASN A 779 -22.15 3.25 11.11
CA ASN A 779 -22.71 4.47 10.55
C ASN A 779 -24.23 4.50 10.61
N ILE A 780 -24.77 5.70 10.81
CA ILE A 780 -26.15 6.04 10.47
C ILE A 780 -26.12 6.63 9.06
N GLY A 781 -26.40 5.81 8.06
CA GLY A 781 -26.26 6.10 6.64
C GLY A 781 -27.42 6.90 6.05
N THR A 782 -28.63 6.78 6.59
CA THR A 782 -29.80 7.56 6.14
C THR A 782 -30.58 8.18 7.30
N SER A 783 -31.47 9.13 7.02
CA SER A 783 -32.33 9.72 8.06
C SER A 783 -33.36 8.76 8.66
N GLN A 784 -33.55 7.58 8.04
CA GLN A 784 -34.40 6.48 8.53
C GLN A 784 -33.57 5.38 9.19
N ASP A 785 -32.24 5.46 9.11
CA ASP A 785 -31.34 4.45 9.62
C ASP A 785 -31.20 4.55 11.15
N VAL A 786 -31.23 3.39 11.80
CA VAL A 786 -31.29 3.22 13.25
C VAL A 786 -30.63 1.91 13.64
N ASP A 787 -29.42 1.96 14.17
CA ASP A 787 -28.74 0.74 14.60
C ASP A 787 -29.26 0.21 15.94
N TRP A 788 -29.71 -1.05 15.96
CA TRP A 788 -29.96 -1.78 17.19
C TRP A 788 -28.87 -2.81 17.45
N PHE A 789 -28.28 -2.78 18.65
CA PHE A 789 -27.39 -3.83 19.15
C PHE A 789 -28.03 -4.53 20.33
N ARG A 790 -27.78 -5.83 20.49
CA ARG A 790 -28.13 -6.58 21.70
C ARG A 790 -26.88 -7.20 22.31
N PHE A 791 -26.81 -7.21 23.63
CA PHE A 791 -25.71 -7.83 24.38
C PHE A 791 -26.22 -8.39 25.71
N GLU A 792 -25.43 -9.27 26.32
CA GLU A 792 -25.74 -9.85 27.64
C GLU A 792 -24.66 -9.49 28.65
N THR A 793 -25.09 -9.04 29.85
CA THR A 793 -24.19 -8.78 30.97
C THR A 793 -24.02 -10.04 31.81
N ALA A 794 -22.77 -10.38 32.14
CA ALA A 794 -22.47 -11.54 32.99
C ALA A 794 -22.80 -11.29 34.47
N THR A 795 -22.74 -10.04 34.92
CA THR A 795 -22.89 -9.61 36.32
C THR A 795 -23.64 -8.28 36.40
N ALA A 796 -24.06 -7.88 37.61
CA ALA A 796 -24.67 -6.57 37.82
C ALA A 796 -23.63 -5.45 37.65
N GLY A 797 -24.04 -4.35 37.03
CA GLY A 797 -23.14 -3.23 36.74
C GLY A 797 -22.66 -2.47 37.97
N THR A 798 -21.51 -1.82 37.80
CA THR A 798 -20.81 -0.98 38.77
C THR A 798 -20.59 0.42 38.20
N SER A 799 -20.13 1.38 39.00
CA SER A 799 -19.96 2.78 38.58
C SER A 799 -18.98 3.01 37.43
N SER A 800 -18.12 2.03 37.10
CA SER A 800 -17.18 2.09 35.97
C SER A 800 -17.74 1.57 34.65
N ASP A 801 -18.93 0.97 34.66
CA ASP A 801 -19.48 0.30 33.47
C ASP A 801 -20.35 1.28 32.65
N SER A 802 -20.08 1.34 31.34
CA SER A 802 -20.67 2.32 30.42
C SER A 802 -20.75 1.78 28.99
N ALA A 803 -21.65 2.33 28.19
CA ALA A 803 -21.61 2.22 26.73
C ALA A 803 -21.52 3.61 26.12
N GLN A 804 -20.63 3.79 25.16
CA GLN A 804 -20.27 5.08 24.58
C GLN A 804 -20.23 4.99 23.06
N ILE A 805 -20.68 6.03 22.37
CA ILE A 805 -20.41 6.22 20.94
C ILE A 805 -19.54 7.45 20.72
N ALA A 806 -18.61 7.37 19.78
CA ALA A 806 -17.78 8.50 19.35
C ALA A 806 -18.06 8.83 17.89
N PHE A 807 -18.36 10.10 17.58
CA PHE A 807 -18.69 10.56 16.21
C PHE A 807 -18.30 12.03 16.01
N ASN A 808 -18.27 12.49 14.75
CA ASN A 808 -17.97 13.89 14.43
C ASN A 808 -19.25 14.73 14.41
N SER A 809 -19.51 15.52 15.46
CA SER A 809 -20.76 16.30 15.54
C SER A 809 -20.95 17.33 14.42
N ALA A 810 -19.91 17.70 13.66
CA ALA A 810 -20.04 18.56 12.49
C ALA A 810 -20.88 17.93 11.37
N ASN A 811 -20.95 16.60 11.30
CA ASN A 811 -21.76 15.86 10.32
C ASN A 811 -23.21 15.65 10.78
N GLY A 812 -23.55 16.12 11.99
CA GLY A 812 -24.85 15.94 12.62
C GLY A 812 -24.75 15.12 13.91
N ALA A 813 -25.61 15.42 14.88
CA ALA A 813 -25.57 14.78 16.20
C ALA A 813 -26.18 13.37 16.17
N LEU A 814 -25.58 12.42 16.86
CA LEU A 814 -26.18 11.10 17.14
C LEU A 814 -26.68 11.03 18.58
N LYS A 815 -27.56 10.07 18.86
CA LYS A 815 -28.11 9.77 20.18
C LYS A 815 -27.92 8.29 20.51
N LEU A 816 -27.49 7.98 21.73
CA LEU A 816 -27.38 6.61 22.26
C LEU A 816 -28.46 6.35 23.30
N GLU A 817 -29.18 5.25 23.16
CA GLU A 817 -30.23 4.80 24.08
C GLU A 817 -29.98 3.36 24.52
N ILE A 818 -30.40 3.01 25.75
CA ILE A 818 -30.36 1.64 26.27
C ILE A 818 -31.72 1.18 26.76
N PHE A 819 -32.09 -0.06 26.41
CA PHE A 819 -33.36 -0.69 26.72
C PHE A 819 -33.16 -2.04 27.43
N ASP A 820 -34.12 -2.43 28.27
CA ASP A 820 -34.19 -3.77 28.85
C ASP A 820 -34.68 -4.84 27.84
N ALA A 821 -34.73 -6.10 28.27
CA ALA A 821 -35.24 -7.22 27.48
C ALA A 821 -36.74 -7.11 27.13
N ALA A 822 -37.54 -6.38 27.92
CA ALA A 822 -38.95 -6.11 27.63
C ALA A 822 -39.16 -4.98 26.61
N GLY A 823 -38.10 -4.20 26.31
CA GLY A 823 -38.14 -3.05 25.41
C GLY A 823 -38.43 -1.73 26.12
N THR A 824 -38.32 -1.69 27.45
CA THR A 824 -38.44 -0.45 28.24
C THR A 824 -37.16 0.36 28.09
N LEU A 825 -37.27 1.64 27.73
CA LEU A 825 -36.15 2.57 27.70
C LEU A 825 -35.66 2.81 29.14
N LEU A 826 -34.38 2.57 29.40
CA LEU A 826 -33.75 2.75 30.71
C LEU A 826 -33.02 4.08 30.80
N GLN A 827 -32.22 4.42 29.78
CA GLN A 827 -31.44 5.66 29.73
C GLN A 827 -31.26 6.15 28.29
N THR A 828 -31.12 7.46 28.14
CA THR A 828 -30.73 8.14 26.92
C THR A 828 -29.51 9.02 27.22
N SER A 829 -28.56 9.09 26.31
CA SER A 829 -27.40 9.97 26.41
C SER A 829 -27.81 11.45 26.42
N THR A 830 -27.06 12.31 27.11
CA THR A 830 -27.32 13.75 27.20
C THR A 830 -26.41 14.51 26.24
N ASN A 831 -27.01 15.10 25.19
CA ASN A 831 -26.33 15.86 24.14
C ASN A 831 -25.24 16.80 24.69
N SER A 832 -23.97 16.48 24.43
CA SER A 832 -22.85 17.40 24.69
C SER A 832 -22.61 18.28 23.45
N THR A 833 -22.63 19.61 23.61
CA THR A 833 -22.50 20.58 22.52
C THR A 833 -21.07 20.83 22.05
N SER A 834 -20.91 20.81 20.71
CA SER A 834 -19.86 21.37 19.83
C SER A 834 -18.41 20.89 19.95
N GLY A 835 -17.94 20.14 18.94
CA GLY A 835 -16.52 19.77 18.71
C GLY A 835 -16.36 18.70 17.61
N SER A 836 -15.19 18.59 16.98
CA SER A 836 -14.93 17.62 15.88
C SER A 836 -14.87 16.14 16.31
N ASN A 837 -14.87 15.87 17.62
CA ASN A 837 -14.95 14.54 18.24
C ASN A 837 -15.90 14.59 19.45
N THR A 838 -17.14 14.13 19.27
CA THR A 838 -18.17 14.12 20.32
C THR A 838 -18.38 12.70 20.82
N ILE A 839 -18.50 12.54 22.14
CA ILE A 839 -18.81 11.26 22.79
C ILE A 839 -20.20 11.37 23.43
N GLU A 840 -21.06 10.40 23.14
CA GLU A 840 -22.35 10.21 23.81
C GLU A 840 -22.31 8.92 24.63
N GLN A 841 -22.83 8.95 25.87
CA GLN A 841 -22.69 7.84 26.82
C GLN A 841 -24.01 7.50 27.53
N VAL A 842 -24.20 6.21 27.81
CA VAL A 842 -25.14 5.68 28.81
C VAL A 842 -24.39 4.87 29.88
N ASN A 843 -24.89 4.85 31.10
CA ASN A 843 -24.26 4.14 32.22
C ASN A 843 -24.87 2.75 32.38
N LEU A 844 -24.03 1.75 32.65
CA LEU A 844 -24.48 0.37 32.88
C LEU A 844 -24.54 0.02 34.38
N ASN A 845 -24.15 0.96 35.26
CA ASN A 845 -24.05 0.79 36.71
C ASN A 845 -25.35 0.43 37.45
N THR A 846 -26.50 0.53 36.82
CA THR A 846 -27.82 0.22 37.40
C THR A 846 -28.44 -1.06 36.83
N LEU A 847 -27.74 -1.74 35.92
CA LEU A 847 -28.24 -2.93 35.24
C LEU A 847 -28.01 -4.19 36.09
N SER A 848 -29.03 -5.03 36.19
CA SER A 848 -28.90 -6.41 36.69
C SER A 848 -28.23 -7.31 35.64
N THR A 849 -27.84 -8.52 36.02
CA THR A 849 -27.47 -9.56 35.05
C THR A 849 -28.63 -9.82 34.08
N GLY A 850 -28.38 -9.76 32.77
CA GLY A 850 -29.42 -10.02 31.77
C GLY A 850 -29.09 -9.50 30.37
N GLN A 851 -30.08 -9.59 29.49
CA GLN A 851 -29.99 -9.11 28.11
C GLN A 851 -30.46 -7.66 28.00
N TYR A 852 -29.70 -6.85 27.26
CA TYR A 852 -29.94 -5.43 27.03
C TYR A 852 -29.77 -5.07 25.57
N PHE A 853 -30.36 -3.95 25.18
CA PHE A 853 -30.32 -3.45 23.81
C PHE A 853 -29.81 -2.01 23.78
N LEU A 854 -28.85 -1.74 22.92
CA LEU A 854 -28.44 -0.37 22.58
C LEU A 854 -29.12 0.04 21.28
N LYS A 855 -29.45 1.32 21.18
CA LYS A 855 -29.95 1.91 19.96
C LYS A 855 -29.20 3.19 19.66
N VAL A 856 -28.65 3.29 18.46
CA VAL A 856 -28.01 4.51 17.94
C VAL A 856 -28.91 5.10 16.86
N SER A 857 -29.10 6.42 16.86
CA SER A 857 -29.91 7.08 15.84
C SER A 857 -29.51 8.54 15.66
N GLY A 858 -29.78 9.08 14.47
CA GLY A 858 -29.59 10.50 14.17
C GLY A 858 -30.57 11.42 14.90
N VAL A 859 -30.07 12.47 15.55
CA VAL A 859 -30.90 13.55 16.09
C VAL A 859 -31.47 14.38 14.94
N SER A 860 -32.80 14.44 14.83
CA SER A 860 -33.50 15.09 13.71
C SER A 860 -33.18 14.49 12.34
N GLY A 861 -32.84 13.20 12.28
CA GLY A 861 -32.56 12.49 11.02
C GLY A 861 -31.18 12.79 10.42
N SER A 862 -30.23 13.22 11.25
CA SER A 862 -28.81 13.33 10.88
C SER A 862 -28.20 11.96 10.54
N THR A 863 -27.17 11.98 9.70
CA THR A 863 -26.38 10.81 9.31
C THR A 863 -24.95 10.99 9.78
N ASN A 864 -24.32 9.97 10.35
CA ASN A 864 -22.95 10.09 10.83
C ASN A 864 -22.28 8.72 10.99
N ALA A 865 -20.96 8.66 10.76
CA ALA A 865 -20.15 7.52 11.14
C ALA A 865 -19.81 7.58 12.63
N TYR A 866 -19.74 6.43 13.29
CA TYR A 866 -19.44 6.35 14.70
C TYR A 866 -18.73 5.05 15.09
N ASP A 867 -18.07 5.07 16.24
CA ASP A 867 -17.53 3.88 16.91
C ASP A 867 -18.27 3.65 18.23
N LEU A 868 -18.62 2.41 18.55
CA LEU A 868 -19.25 2.00 19.81
C LEU A 868 -18.20 1.36 20.72
N THR A 869 -18.13 1.79 21.97
CA THR A 869 -17.29 1.20 23.02
C THR A 869 -18.16 0.79 24.20
N ILE A 870 -17.99 -0.44 24.71
CA ILE A 870 -18.71 -0.96 25.87
C ILE A 870 -17.70 -1.38 26.95
N ASN A 871 -17.81 -0.76 28.12
CA ASN A 871 -17.20 -1.22 29.37
C ASN A 871 -18.24 -2.08 30.10
N ALA A 872 -18.18 -3.39 29.92
CA ALA A 872 -19.19 -4.33 30.41
C ALA A 872 -18.88 -4.82 31.84
N PRO A 873 -19.90 -5.06 32.68
CA PRO A 873 -19.73 -5.55 34.04
C PRO A 873 -18.96 -6.88 34.14
N GLN A 874 -17.97 -6.96 35.03
CA GLN A 874 -17.11 -8.14 35.23
C GLN A 874 -16.87 -8.50 36.72
N THR A 875 -16.60 -9.78 37.00
CA THR A 875 -16.07 -10.25 38.31
C THR A 875 -14.56 -10.43 38.25
N ALA A 876 -13.86 -10.13 39.35
CA ALA A 876 -12.39 -10.17 39.45
C ALA A 876 -11.72 -11.57 39.32
N THR A 877 -12.42 -12.60 38.85
CA THR A 877 -11.95 -14.00 38.91
C THR A 877 -12.19 -14.83 37.65
N ILE A 878 -12.78 -14.29 36.58
CA ILE A 878 -12.96 -15.02 35.31
C ILE A 878 -12.72 -14.03 34.16
N ILE A 879 -11.70 -14.32 33.34
CA ILE A 879 -11.53 -13.83 31.97
C ILE A 879 -12.00 -15.04 31.16
N GLU A 880 -13.21 -15.00 30.61
CA GLU A 880 -13.74 -16.01 29.67
C GLU A 880 -14.58 -15.20 28.68
N ASP A 881 -14.33 -15.33 27.38
CA ASP A 881 -15.11 -14.67 26.33
C ASP A 881 -16.39 -15.44 25.96
N TRP A 882 -17.00 -15.11 24.81
CA TRP A 882 -18.21 -15.79 24.34
C TRP A 882 -17.93 -17.04 23.48
N ALA A 883 -16.71 -17.23 22.99
CA ALA A 883 -16.27 -18.39 22.20
C ALA A 883 -15.60 -19.49 23.07
N GLU A 884 -15.51 -19.24 24.37
CA GLU A 884 -15.05 -20.05 25.50
C GLU A 884 -14.86 -21.58 25.30
N ARG A 885 -13.77 -22.08 25.91
CA ARG A 885 -13.25 -23.47 25.87
C ARG A 885 -12.81 -23.93 24.51
N ASN A 886 -12.49 -23.02 23.62
CA ASN A 886 -11.96 -23.34 22.30
C ASN A 886 -10.44 -23.52 22.30
N ASP A 887 -9.86 -23.88 23.45
CA ASP A 887 -8.41 -24.05 23.68
C ASP A 887 -7.77 -25.24 22.94
N SER A 888 -8.56 -25.97 22.15
CA SER A 888 -8.08 -27.08 21.34
C SER A 888 -8.91 -27.22 20.07
N ARG A 889 -8.30 -27.82 19.05
CA ARG A 889 -8.97 -28.09 17.77
C ARG A 889 -10.23 -28.93 17.94
N GLU A 890 -10.25 -29.87 18.89
CA GLU A 890 -11.39 -30.71 19.21
C GLU A 890 -12.56 -29.92 19.83
N GLN A 891 -12.25 -28.78 20.46
CA GLN A 891 -13.22 -27.89 21.09
C GLN A 891 -13.47 -26.62 20.27
N ALA A 892 -13.01 -26.56 19.02
CA ALA A 892 -13.11 -25.38 18.18
C ALA A 892 -14.54 -24.82 18.12
N TYR A 893 -14.68 -23.52 18.38
CA TYR A 893 -15.96 -22.84 18.37
C TYR A 893 -16.55 -22.79 16.96
N ARG A 894 -17.82 -23.18 16.81
CA ARG A 894 -18.51 -23.21 15.51
C ARG A 894 -19.03 -21.82 15.14
N VAL A 895 -18.34 -21.17 14.21
CA VAL A 895 -18.65 -19.80 13.75
C VAL A 895 -19.99 -19.70 13.00
N GLY A 896 -20.45 -20.82 12.42
CA GLY A 896 -21.69 -20.86 11.61
C GLY A 896 -21.43 -20.60 10.12
N THR A 897 -22.50 -20.32 9.36
CA THR A 897 -22.41 -19.93 7.94
C THR A 897 -22.16 -18.43 7.86
N ILE A 898 -21.17 -18.04 7.05
CA ILE A 898 -20.95 -16.63 6.70
C ILE A 898 -21.88 -16.31 5.53
N ASP A 899 -22.80 -15.37 5.73
CA ASP A 899 -23.89 -15.03 4.81
C ASP A 899 -23.85 -13.58 4.33
N ARG A 900 -22.70 -12.93 4.52
CA ARG A 900 -22.49 -11.50 4.28
C ARG A 900 -21.06 -11.20 3.85
N GLN A 901 -20.82 -10.00 3.34
CA GLN A 901 -19.52 -9.57 2.85
C GLN A 901 -18.40 -9.65 3.89
N GLU A 902 -18.69 -9.23 5.11
CA GLU A 902 -17.73 -9.23 6.21
C GLU A 902 -18.47 -9.65 7.49
N ALA A 903 -18.01 -10.74 8.11
CA ALA A 903 -18.51 -11.20 9.40
C ALA A 903 -17.44 -10.97 10.46
N ARG A 904 -17.73 -10.08 11.41
CA ARG A 904 -16.86 -9.76 12.55
C ARG A 904 -17.32 -10.48 13.81
N PHE A 905 -16.36 -11.04 14.52
CA PHE A 905 -16.49 -11.75 15.79
C PHE A 905 -15.59 -11.07 16.84
N PRO A 906 -16.00 -9.90 17.36
CA PRO A 906 -15.23 -9.08 18.29
C PRO A 906 -15.36 -9.54 19.75
N GLY A 907 -14.54 -8.97 20.63
CA GLY A 907 -14.65 -9.17 22.08
C GLY A 907 -14.06 -10.49 22.58
N LEU A 908 -13.21 -11.13 21.78
CA LEU A 908 -12.53 -12.38 22.12
C LEU A 908 -11.34 -12.11 23.06
N THR A 909 -11.01 -13.06 23.91
CA THR A 909 -9.92 -12.97 24.91
C THR A 909 -9.02 -14.18 24.84
N MET A 910 -7.70 -13.94 24.82
CA MET A 910 -6.71 -15.01 24.90
C MET A 910 -6.29 -15.25 26.37
N ASP A 911 -6.92 -16.21 27.04
CA ASP A 911 -6.96 -16.30 28.50
C ASP A 911 -6.72 -17.69 29.14
N GLY A 912 -5.84 -18.53 28.60
CA GLY A 912 -5.54 -19.85 29.21
C GLY A 912 -5.18 -19.90 30.73
N THR A 913 -5.35 -21.09 31.33
CA THR A 913 -4.92 -21.34 32.72
C THR A 913 -3.39 -21.41 32.82
N ALA A 914 -2.81 -21.11 33.99
CA ALA A 914 -1.35 -21.06 34.20
C ALA A 914 -0.58 -22.38 33.92
N ASN A 915 -1.26 -23.45 33.51
CA ASN A 915 -0.71 -24.79 33.27
C ASN A 915 -0.69 -25.23 31.79
N GLU A 916 -1.09 -24.38 30.84
CA GLU A 916 -1.07 -24.70 29.41
C GLU A 916 0.27 -24.35 28.75
N ALA A 917 0.71 -25.17 27.80
CA ALA A 917 2.02 -25.02 27.14
C ALA A 917 2.02 -23.94 26.04
N VAL A 918 0.84 -23.60 25.48
CA VAL A 918 0.58 -22.50 24.52
C VAL A 918 -0.86 -22.05 24.75
N ARG A 919 -1.12 -20.73 24.78
CA ARG A 919 -2.48 -20.17 24.79
C ARG A 919 -2.97 -20.05 23.35
N GLU A 920 -4.08 -20.68 23.02
CA GLU A 920 -4.60 -20.74 21.66
C GLU A 920 -6.12 -20.86 21.63
N ASP A 921 -6.75 -20.24 20.63
CA ASP A 921 -8.19 -20.27 20.42
C ASP A 921 -8.49 -20.87 19.05
N TRP A 922 -9.36 -21.87 19.01
CA TRP A 922 -9.73 -22.58 17.79
C TRP A 922 -11.15 -22.24 17.35
N PHE A 923 -11.33 -22.03 16.05
CA PHE A 923 -12.63 -21.78 15.44
C PHE A 923 -12.81 -22.72 14.25
N VAL A 924 -14.05 -23.13 13.98
CA VAL A 924 -14.37 -23.97 12.83
C VAL A 924 -15.53 -23.40 12.04
N MET A 925 -15.39 -23.40 10.73
CA MET A 925 -16.44 -23.02 9.79
C MET A 925 -16.52 -23.99 8.61
N THR A 926 -17.63 -23.93 7.88
CA THR A 926 -17.78 -24.59 6.58
C THR A 926 -18.07 -23.50 5.54
N PRO A 927 -17.15 -23.22 4.60
CA PRO A 927 -17.42 -22.28 3.51
C PRO A 927 -18.61 -22.76 2.69
N ASN A 928 -19.61 -21.91 2.53
CA ASN A 928 -20.82 -22.23 1.76
C ASN A 928 -20.64 -21.79 0.31
N ARG A 929 -20.01 -22.65 -0.50
CA ARG A 929 -19.83 -22.40 -1.94
C ARG A 929 -21.16 -22.67 -2.66
N GLY A 930 -21.90 -21.61 -2.96
CA GLY A 930 -23.25 -21.65 -3.57
C GLY A 930 -24.17 -20.49 -3.15
N THR A 931 -23.67 -19.52 -2.38
CA THR A 931 -24.39 -18.27 -2.02
C THR A 931 -23.49 -17.06 -2.30
N GLU A 932 -24.08 -15.88 -2.51
CA GLU A 932 -23.42 -14.60 -2.87
C GLU A 932 -22.22 -14.20 -1.98
N TRP A 933 -22.05 -14.81 -0.80
CA TRP A 933 -21.05 -14.42 0.20
C TRP A 933 -20.19 -15.59 0.69
N ASN A 934 -19.25 -16.04 -0.13
CA ASN A 934 -18.26 -17.05 0.26
C ASN A 934 -16.96 -16.39 0.76
N PRO A 935 -16.52 -16.63 2.00
CA PRO A 935 -15.33 -15.99 2.53
C PRO A 935 -14.07 -16.48 1.80
N ASN A 936 -13.30 -15.52 1.31
CA ASN A 936 -12.01 -15.74 0.64
C ASN A 936 -10.82 -15.32 1.52
N GLN A 937 -11.08 -14.80 2.72
CA GLN A 937 -10.05 -14.35 3.66
C GLN A 937 -10.51 -14.48 5.11
N VAL A 938 -9.55 -14.79 6.00
CA VAL A 938 -9.71 -14.72 7.46
C VAL A 938 -8.66 -13.75 8.01
N SER A 939 -9.06 -12.88 8.93
CA SER A 939 -8.17 -11.93 9.60
C SER A 939 -8.40 -11.94 11.10
N ILE A 940 -7.39 -11.51 11.86
CA ILE A 940 -7.52 -11.07 13.26
C ILE A 940 -7.08 -9.62 13.39
N GLU A 941 -7.76 -8.85 14.22
CA GLU A 941 -7.40 -7.49 14.63
C GLU A 941 -7.20 -7.48 16.16
N PHE A 942 -6.07 -6.97 16.67
CA PHE A 942 -5.74 -6.98 18.10
C PHE A 942 -4.76 -5.85 18.48
N ASP A 943 -4.71 -5.46 19.75
CA ASP A 943 -3.71 -4.49 20.23
C ASP A 943 -2.39 -5.19 20.57
N ASN A 944 -1.35 -4.95 19.79
CA ASN A 944 -0.03 -5.57 20.00
C ASN A 944 0.61 -5.19 21.35
N ASN A 945 0.20 -4.08 21.99
CA ASN A 945 0.66 -3.73 23.34
C ASN A 945 0.09 -4.64 24.43
N GLN A 946 -1.05 -5.28 24.17
CA GLN A 946 -1.68 -6.23 25.10
C GLN A 946 -1.10 -7.63 24.96
N GLY A 947 -0.47 -7.92 23.82
CA GLY A 947 0.23 -9.16 23.51
C GLY A 947 0.02 -9.58 22.05
N ASN A 948 1.07 -10.14 21.44
CA ASN A 948 1.09 -10.48 20.02
C ASN A 948 0.43 -11.83 19.71
N LEU A 949 -0.53 -11.83 18.77
CA LEU A 949 -1.26 -13.01 18.32
C LEU A 949 -0.88 -13.38 16.88
N ASP A 950 -0.75 -14.67 16.61
CA ASP A 950 -0.52 -15.23 15.28
C ASP A 950 -1.76 -16.02 14.79
N LEU A 951 -1.98 -16.05 13.48
CA LEU A 951 -3.16 -16.68 12.83
C LEU A 951 -2.75 -17.85 11.92
N TYR A 952 -3.35 -19.02 12.12
CA TYR A 952 -3.08 -20.24 11.35
C TYR A 952 -4.37 -20.88 10.83
N LEU A 953 -4.28 -21.56 9.68
CA LEU A 953 -5.41 -22.28 9.05
C LEU A 953 -5.09 -23.75 8.82
N TYR A 954 -6.06 -24.62 9.13
CA TYR A 954 -5.98 -26.06 8.96
C TYR A 954 -7.20 -26.63 8.25
N ASP A 955 -6.99 -27.68 7.46
CA ASP A 955 -8.07 -28.43 6.83
C ASP A 955 -8.76 -29.38 7.84
N ALA A 956 -9.80 -30.08 7.38
CA ALA A 956 -10.51 -31.07 8.17
C ALA A 956 -9.64 -32.24 8.65
N ASN A 957 -8.53 -32.53 7.96
CA ASN A 957 -7.59 -33.60 8.30
C ASN A 957 -6.46 -33.13 9.24
N GLY A 958 -6.40 -31.82 9.55
CA GLY A 958 -5.37 -31.23 10.39
C GLY A 958 -4.10 -30.85 9.64
N ASN A 959 -4.11 -30.87 8.31
CA ASN A 959 -3.00 -30.34 7.52
C ASN A 959 -3.06 -28.82 7.53
N ALA A 960 -1.91 -28.17 7.72
CA ALA A 960 -1.81 -26.72 7.56
C ALA A 960 -2.14 -26.35 6.11
N ILE A 961 -3.13 -25.49 5.94
CA ILE A 961 -3.50 -24.93 4.62
C ILE A 961 -2.47 -23.86 4.21
N ASN A 962 -1.89 -23.17 5.20
CA ASN A 962 -0.81 -22.22 5.01
C ASN A 962 0.29 -22.47 6.07
N PRO A 963 1.50 -22.92 5.68
CA PRO A 963 2.52 -23.34 6.65
C PRO A 963 3.39 -22.21 7.22
N ALA A 964 3.26 -20.94 6.80
CA ALA A 964 4.12 -19.88 7.36
C ALA A 964 3.53 -18.47 7.23
N GLN A 965 2.76 -18.00 8.22
CA GLN A 965 2.63 -16.57 8.52
C GLN A 965 2.61 -16.35 10.04
N GLY A 966 3.57 -15.56 10.50
CA GLY A 966 3.83 -15.24 11.91
C GLY A 966 5.05 -14.31 11.99
N VAL A 967 5.18 -13.40 11.01
CA VAL A 967 6.40 -12.58 10.83
C VAL A 967 6.13 -11.09 10.98
N THR A 968 4.89 -10.66 11.21
CA THR A 968 4.61 -9.24 11.44
C THR A 968 4.42 -8.94 12.93
N ASN A 969 4.91 -7.78 13.35
CA ASN A 969 4.72 -7.20 14.68
C ASN A 969 3.53 -6.21 14.68
N ASN A 970 2.56 -6.44 13.80
CA ASN A 970 1.44 -5.55 13.54
C ASN A 970 0.24 -5.89 14.43
N SER A 971 -0.67 -4.93 14.59
CA SER A 971 -1.95 -5.06 15.31
C SER A 971 -3.03 -5.85 14.53
N GLY A 972 -2.61 -6.86 13.75
CA GLY A 972 -3.50 -7.73 12.99
C GLY A 972 -2.77 -8.65 12.02
N GLU A 973 -3.38 -9.80 11.74
CA GLU A 973 -2.86 -10.84 10.84
C GLU A 973 -3.96 -11.25 9.85
N THR A 974 -3.60 -11.65 8.63
CA THR A 974 -4.58 -11.94 7.56
C THR A 974 -4.12 -13.07 6.66
N VAL A 975 -5.00 -14.05 6.43
CA VAL A 975 -4.73 -15.24 5.62
C VAL A 975 -5.81 -15.43 4.55
N ALA A 976 -5.40 -15.61 3.29
CA ALA A 976 -6.30 -15.91 2.19
C ALA A 976 -6.79 -17.38 2.23
N LEU A 977 -8.06 -17.60 1.84
CA LEU A 977 -8.72 -18.89 1.73
C LEU A 977 -8.73 -19.37 0.26
N ASN A 978 -7.55 -19.51 -0.33
CA ASN A 978 -7.44 -19.97 -1.72
C ASN A 978 -7.66 -21.49 -1.81
N SER A 979 -8.61 -21.92 -2.64
CA SER A 979 -8.76 -23.31 -3.12
C SER A 979 -9.00 -24.41 -2.05
N VAL A 980 -9.64 -24.09 -0.93
CA VAL A 980 -10.02 -25.10 0.09
C VAL A 980 -11.49 -25.52 -0.08
N SER A 981 -11.75 -26.83 -0.08
CA SER A 981 -13.10 -27.42 -0.05
C SER A 981 -13.33 -28.15 1.28
N GLY A 982 -14.50 -27.98 1.89
CA GLY A 982 -14.85 -28.61 3.18
C GLY A 982 -14.58 -27.73 4.42
N GLN A 983 -14.65 -28.33 5.62
CA GLN A 983 -14.47 -27.60 6.88
C GLN A 983 -13.07 -27.01 7.02
N ILE A 984 -13.00 -25.79 7.55
CA ILE A 984 -11.76 -25.07 7.82
C ILE A 984 -11.68 -24.79 9.32
N TYR A 985 -10.51 -25.05 9.90
CA TYR A 985 -10.17 -24.73 11.28
C TYR A 985 -9.23 -23.52 11.31
N VAL A 986 -9.61 -22.50 12.06
CA VAL A 986 -8.82 -21.30 12.32
C VAL A 986 -8.22 -21.44 13.71
N ARG A 987 -6.91 -21.25 13.84
CA ARG A 987 -6.22 -21.26 15.13
C ARG A 987 -5.58 -19.89 15.33
N VAL A 988 -5.96 -19.21 16.39
CA VAL A 988 -5.32 -17.99 16.88
C VAL A 988 -4.43 -18.40 18.03
N ALA A 989 -3.16 -17.99 18.06
CA ALA A 989 -2.25 -18.40 19.13
C ALA A 989 -1.36 -17.26 19.59
N GLY A 990 -1.09 -17.18 20.88
CA GLY A 990 -0.10 -16.26 21.42
C GLY A 990 1.31 -16.64 20.99
N ARG A 991 2.13 -15.65 20.59
CA ARG A 991 3.51 -15.89 20.12
C ARG A 991 4.41 -16.54 21.19
N THR A 992 4.08 -16.36 22.47
CA THR A 992 4.70 -17.05 23.60
C THR A 992 3.63 -17.75 24.42
N SER A 993 4.02 -18.78 25.17
CA SER A 993 3.10 -19.51 26.08
C SER A 993 2.50 -18.65 27.19
N THR A 994 3.00 -17.43 27.39
CA THR A 994 2.51 -16.46 28.37
C THR A 994 1.76 -15.29 27.75
N THR A 995 1.65 -15.21 26.41
CA THR A 995 1.01 -14.07 25.75
C THR A 995 -0.49 -14.07 26.03
N THR A 996 -0.98 -13.00 26.65
CA THR A 996 -2.41 -12.70 26.79
C THR A 996 -2.83 -11.67 25.76
N ASN A 997 -4.11 -11.56 25.45
CA ASN A 997 -4.67 -10.40 24.77
C ASN A 997 -6.14 -10.25 25.21
N SER A 998 -6.53 -9.08 25.69
CA SER A 998 -7.83 -8.90 26.35
C SER A 998 -8.96 -8.42 25.42
N ASP A 999 -8.64 -8.14 24.15
CA ASP A 999 -9.62 -7.76 23.15
C ASP A 999 -9.06 -7.97 21.73
N TYR A 1000 -9.39 -9.10 21.12
CA TYR A 1000 -9.15 -9.32 19.69
C TYR A 1000 -10.45 -9.61 18.93
N THR A 1001 -10.43 -9.37 17.62
CA THR A 1001 -11.55 -9.61 16.72
C THR A 1001 -11.15 -10.60 15.64
N LEU A 1002 -11.93 -11.67 15.48
CA LEU A 1002 -11.83 -12.57 14.34
C LEU A 1002 -12.74 -12.10 13.20
N ILE A 1003 -12.25 -12.08 11.97
CA ILE A 1003 -12.95 -11.51 10.82
C ILE A 1003 -12.91 -12.50 9.66
N PHE A 1004 -14.07 -12.77 9.06
CA PHE A 1004 -14.18 -13.48 7.79
C PHE A 1004 -14.63 -12.48 6.73
N ARG A 1005 -13.88 -12.38 5.63
CA ARG A 1005 -14.22 -11.52 4.49
C ARG A 1005 -14.49 -12.34 3.25
N SER A 1006 -15.50 -11.91 2.51
CA SER A 1006 -15.89 -12.38 1.19
C SER A 1006 -15.56 -11.27 0.19
N ALA A 1007 -15.04 -11.63 -0.99
CA ALA A 1007 -14.97 -10.68 -2.09
C ALA A 1007 -16.39 -10.23 -2.51
N GLN A 1008 -16.50 -9.09 -3.19
CA GLN A 1008 -17.73 -8.68 -3.88
C GLN A 1008 -18.27 -9.86 -4.73
N PRO A 1009 -19.60 -9.99 -4.90
CA PRO A 1009 -20.17 -11.08 -5.67
C PRO A 1009 -19.53 -11.12 -7.06
N ILE A 1010 -18.95 -12.27 -7.40
CA ILE A 1010 -18.58 -12.55 -8.79
C ILE A 1010 -19.92 -12.65 -9.53
N PRO A 1011 -20.21 -11.79 -10.54
CA PRO A 1011 -21.41 -11.95 -11.34
C PRO A 1011 -21.40 -13.36 -11.94
N ASN A 1012 -22.50 -14.12 -11.80
CA ASN A 1012 -22.58 -15.46 -12.36
C ASN A 1012 -22.25 -15.43 -13.87
N ALA A 1013 -21.11 -16.02 -14.24
CA ALA A 1013 -20.64 -16.06 -15.61
C ALA A 1013 -21.27 -17.25 -16.33
N ALA A 1014 -21.48 -17.13 -17.63
CA ALA A 1014 -21.93 -18.29 -18.40
C ALA A 1014 -20.82 -19.36 -18.41
N PRO A 1015 -21.17 -20.65 -18.32
CA PRO A 1015 -20.18 -21.73 -18.39
C PRO A 1015 -19.46 -21.72 -19.72
N ILE A 1016 -18.19 -22.12 -19.78
CA ILE A 1016 -17.39 -22.15 -21.00
C ILE A 1016 -17.41 -23.56 -21.58
N VAL A 1017 -18.06 -23.74 -22.73
CA VAL A 1017 -18.06 -25.02 -23.47
C VAL A 1017 -16.83 -25.08 -24.36
N GLN A 1018 -16.04 -26.15 -24.26
CA GLN A 1018 -14.88 -26.36 -25.12
C GLN A 1018 -15.33 -26.90 -26.50
N PRO A 1019 -14.81 -26.37 -27.62
CA PRO A 1019 -15.02 -26.99 -28.92
C PRO A 1019 -14.37 -28.37 -28.94
N ALA A 1020 -15.01 -29.33 -29.61
CA ALA A 1020 -14.53 -30.70 -29.64
C ALA A 1020 -14.59 -31.25 -31.06
N THR A 1021 -13.65 -32.12 -31.42
CA THR A 1021 -13.70 -32.85 -32.70
C THR A 1021 -13.63 -34.35 -32.46
N PHE A 1022 -14.56 -35.08 -33.04
CA PHE A 1022 -14.64 -36.54 -32.99
C PHE A 1022 -14.64 -37.13 -34.40
N SER A 1023 -14.37 -38.42 -34.51
CA SER A 1023 -14.48 -39.15 -35.77
C SER A 1023 -15.11 -40.51 -35.54
N ILE A 1024 -16.12 -40.82 -36.34
CA ILE A 1024 -16.81 -42.12 -36.31
C ILE A 1024 -16.98 -42.66 -37.72
N VAL A 1025 -17.23 -43.95 -37.83
CA VAL A 1025 -17.49 -44.59 -39.13
C VAL A 1025 -18.94 -44.35 -39.53
N GLU A 1026 -19.23 -44.15 -40.81
CA GLU A 1026 -20.61 -44.11 -41.30
C GLU A 1026 -21.36 -45.43 -40.98
N ASN A 1027 -22.69 -45.40 -40.93
CA ASN A 1027 -23.53 -46.53 -40.47
C ASN A 1027 -23.23 -47.08 -39.06
N THR A 1028 -22.50 -46.32 -38.21
CA THR A 1028 -22.25 -46.72 -36.81
C THR A 1028 -23.58 -46.94 -36.09
N ALA A 1029 -23.72 -48.07 -35.40
CA ALA A 1029 -24.98 -48.46 -34.77
C ALA A 1029 -25.43 -47.49 -33.67
N ALA A 1030 -26.75 -47.27 -33.57
CA ALA A 1030 -27.36 -46.48 -32.50
C ALA A 1030 -26.98 -47.02 -31.10
N GLY A 1031 -26.75 -46.11 -30.16
CA GLY A 1031 -26.24 -46.36 -28.81
C GLY A 1031 -24.71 -46.38 -28.70
N THR A 1032 -23.98 -46.22 -29.82
CA THR A 1032 -22.51 -46.14 -29.78
C THR A 1032 -22.06 -44.79 -29.20
N ARG A 1033 -21.13 -44.84 -28.24
CA ARG A 1033 -20.52 -43.64 -27.63
C ARG A 1033 -19.55 -42.97 -28.61
N VAL A 1034 -19.73 -41.68 -28.85
CA VAL A 1034 -18.90 -40.86 -29.75
C VAL A 1034 -17.76 -40.19 -28.98
N GLY A 1035 -18.07 -39.59 -27.84
CA GLY A 1035 -17.12 -38.79 -27.06
C GLY A 1035 -17.79 -38.06 -25.90
N ASN A 1036 -17.05 -37.19 -25.21
CA ASN A 1036 -17.60 -36.37 -24.12
C ASN A 1036 -17.31 -34.89 -24.41
N ILE A 1037 -18.32 -34.05 -24.25
CA ILE A 1037 -18.17 -32.61 -24.26
C ILE A 1037 -17.76 -32.14 -22.86
N THR A 1038 -16.75 -31.29 -22.81
CA THR A 1038 -16.28 -30.67 -21.57
C THR A 1038 -16.72 -29.22 -21.54
N ALA A 1039 -17.34 -28.82 -20.44
CA ALA A 1039 -17.58 -27.42 -20.14
C ALA A 1039 -17.14 -27.14 -18.71
N ILE A 1040 -16.62 -25.95 -18.48
CA ILE A 1040 -16.15 -25.50 -17.17
C ILE A 1040 -16.95 -24.26 -16.81
N ASP A 1041 -17.57 -24.30 -15.65
CA ASP A 1041 -18.16 -23.13 -15.05
C ASP A 1041 -17.08 -22.38 -14.26
N PRO A 1042 -16.83 -21.08 -14.53
CA PRO A 1042 -15.85 -20.31 -13.77
C PRO A 1042 -16.13 -20.30 -12.26
N GLU A 1043 -17.40 -20.43 -11.86
CA GLU A 1043 -17.86 -20.50 -10.47
C GLU A 1043 -17.98 -21.94 -9.93
N GLY A 1044 -17.75 -22.95 -10.78
CA GLY A 1044 -17.81 -24.38 -10.44
C GLY A 1044 -19.24 -24.93 -10.25
N GLN A 1045 -20.24 -24.27 -10.82
CA GLN A 1045 -21.64 -24.70 -10.77
C GLN A 1045 -21.89 -26.03 -11.50
N THR A 1046 -23.01 -26.68 -11.16
CA THR A 1046 -23.42 -27.93 -11.83
C THR A 1046 -23.99 -27.60 -13.21
N LEU A 1047 -23.46 -28.25 -14.24
CA LEU A 1047 -23.81 -27.95 -15.63
C LEU A 1047 -24.83 -28.93 -16.22
N THR A 1048 -25.68 -28.39 -17.08
CA THR A 1048 -26.60 -29.14 -17.93
C THR A 1048 -26.25 -28.96 -19.40
N TYR A 1049 -26.20 -30.06 -20.17
CA TYR A 1049 -25.78 -30.07 -21.56
C TYR A 1049 -26.95 -30.34 -22.52
N ALA A 1050 -26.96 -29.67 -23.68
CA ALA A 1050 -27.95 -29.89 -24.74
C ALA A 1050 -27.34 -29.67 -26.14
N ILE A 1051 -27.86 -30.37 -27.14
CA ILE A 1051 -27.55 -30.06 -28.56
C ILE A 1051 -28.53 -28.98 -29.02
N ALA A 1052 -28.03 -27.77 -29.24
CA ALA A 1052 -28.83 -26.60 -29.61
C ALA A 1052 -29.13 -26.51 -31.11
N ALA A 1053 -28.19 -26.92 -31.97
CA ALA A 1053 -28.35 -26.90 -33.43
C ALA A 1053 -27.37 -27.86 -34.15
N GLY A 1054 -27.51 -28.01 -35.47
CA GLY A 1054 -26.55 -28.73 -36.32
C GLY A 1054 -26.73 -30.25 -36.39
N ASN A 1055 -27.69 -30.79 -35.64
CA ASN A 1055 -28.02 -32.22 -35.60
C ASN A 1055 -29.10 -32.56 -36.63
N ALA A 1056 -28.69 -32.86 -37.86
CA ALA A 1056 -29.62 -33.12 -38.96
C ALA A 1056 -30.29 -34.50 -38.84
N ASP A 1057 -31.57 -34.54 -39.19
CA ASP A 1057 -32.36 -35.74 -39.52
C ASP A 1057 -32.49 -35.76 -41.05
N PHE A 1058 -31.70 -36.61 -41.70
CA PHE A 1058 -31.53 -36.62 -43.14
C PHE A 1058 -32.54 -37.52 -43.85
N ASP A 1059 -33.02 -38.56 -43.20
CA ASP A 1059 -34.05 -39.45 -43.75
C ASP A 1059 -35.50 -39.00 -43.45
N GLY A 1060 -35.65 -38.06 -42.51
CA GLY A 1060 -36.87 -37.35 -42.17
C GLY A 1060 -37.83 -38.16 -41.28
N ASP A 1061 -37.31 -39.11 -40.51
CA ASP A 1061 -38.11 -40.01 -39.68
C ASP A 1061 -38.51 -39.43 -38.31
N GLY A 1062 -37.92 -38.29 -37.93
CA GLY A 1062 -38.13 -37.59 -36.67
C GLY A 1062 -37.08 -37.89 -35.59
N THR A 1063 -36.06 -38.69 -35.89
CA THR A 1063 -34.92 -39.00 -35.03
C THR A 1063 -33.68 -38.29 -35.59
N ALA A 1064 -32.94 -37.56 -34.77
CA ALA A 1064 -31.71 -36.91 -35.22
C ALA A 1064 -30.50 -37.84 -35.04
N ALA A 1065 -29.42 -37.57 -35.79
CA ALA A 1065 -28.20 -38.39 -35.80
C ALA A 1065 -27.56 -38.64 -34.42
N PHE A 1066 -27.52 -37.62 -33.54
CA PHE A 1066 -26.84 -37.70 -32.23
C PHE A 1066 -27.69 -37.33 -31.01
N GLY A 1067 -27.37 -37.89 -29.85
CA GLY A 1067 -27.92 -37.52 -28.55
C GLY A 1067 -26.82 -37.15 -27.55
N ILE A 1068 -27.13 -36.27 -26.59
CA ILE A 1068 -26.21 -35.88 -25.50
C ILE A 1068 -26.82 -36.18 -24.13
N ASN A 1069 -26.02 -36.71 -23.21
CA ASN A 1069 -26.43 -36.88 -21.82
C ASN A 1069 -26.33 -35.53 -21.09
N SER A 1070 -27.47 -35.06 -20.58
CA SER A 1070 -27.57 -33.71 -20.02
C SER A 1070 -26.77 -33.47 -18.75
N ALA A 1071 -26.35 -34.50 -18.01
CA ALA A 1071 -25.60 -34.34 -16.76
C ALA A 1071 -24.08 -34.58 -16.92
N THR A 1072 -23.67 -35.26 -17.99
CA THR A 1072 -22.29 -35.72 -18.16
C THR A 1072 -21.60 -35.20 -19.42
N GLY A 1073 -22.37 -34.67 -20.39
CA GLY A 1073 -21.85 -34.19 -21.67
C GLY A 1073 -21.54 -35.31 -22.67
N GLU A 1074 -21.91 -36.56 -22.38
CA GLU A 1074 -21.59 -37.71 -23.24
C GLU A 1074 -22.44 -37.71 -24.52
N LEU A 1075 -21.78 -37.73 -25.68
CA LEU A 1075 -22.40 -37.84 -27.00
C LEU A 1075 -22.51 -39.30 -27.45
N THR A 1076 -23.67 -39.65 -28.00
CA THR A 1076 -24.01 -40.99 -28.49
C THR A 1076 -24.70 -40.91 -29.86
N VAL A 1077 -24.53 -41.94 -30.69
CA VAL A 1077 -25.27 -42.10 -31.95
C VAL A 1077 -26.71 -42.48 -31.62
N THR A 1078 -27.69 -41.76 -32.18
CA THR A 1078 -29.13 -42.04 -31.98
C THR A 1078 -29.80 -42.60 -33.23
N ASP A 1079 -29.36 -42.19 -34.43
CA ASP A 1079 -29.76 -42.81 -35.68
C ASP A 1079 -28.55 -43.11 -36.57
N SER A 1080 -28.39 -44.38 -36.93
CA SER A 1080 -27.31 -44.83 -37.81
C SER A 1080 -27.56 -44.50 -39.29
N HIS A 1081 -28.81 -44.32 -39.72
CA HIS A 1081 -29.16 -44.07 -41.12
C HIS A 1081 -28.88 -42.63 -41.57
N ASP A 1082 -28.77 -41.71 -40.61
CA ASP A 1082 -28.34 -40.34 -40.86
C ASP A 1082 -26.82 -40.21 -41.03
N LEU A 1083 -26.05 -41.23 -40.62
CA LEU A 1083 -24.60 -41.26 -40.75
C LEU A 1083 -24.19 -41.83 -42.11
N ASP A 1084 -24.37 -41.03 -43.15
CA ASP A 1084 -24.02 -41.34 -44.55
C ASP A 1084 -22.90 -40.39 -45.01
N PHE A 1085 -21.72 -40.94 -45.29
CA PHE A 1085 -20.54 -40.14 -45.65
C PHE A 1085 -20.71 -39.44 -47.01
N GLU A 1086 -21.30 -40.12 -48.00
CA GLU A 1086 -21.55 -39.55 -49.33
C GLU A 1086 -22.51 -38.37 -49.28
N ARG A 1087 -23.40 -38.35 -48.28
CA ARG A 1087 -24.35 -37.26 -48.06
C ARG A 1087 -23.78 -36.11 -47.24
N SER A 1088 -23.10 -36.39 -46.13
CA SER A 1088 -22.45 -35.38 -45.30
C SER A 1088 -21.22 -35.96 -44.61
N ALA A 1089 -20.04 -35.57 -45.07
CA ALA A 1089 -18.78 -36.06 -44.50
C ALA A 1089 -18.54 -35.60 -43.04
N SER A 1090 -19.32 -34.64 -42.53
CA SER A 1090 -19.25 -34.22 -41.12
C SER A 1090 -20.56 -33.60 -40.62
N PHE A 1091 -20.68 -33.52 -39.29
CA PHE A 1091 -21.72 -32.79 -38.57
C PHE A 1091 -21.07 -31.74 -37.67
N ALA A 1092 -21.54 -30.50 -37.72
CA ALA A 1092 -21.12 -29.43 -36.82
C ALA A 1092 -22.24 -29.16 -35.81
N LEU A 1093 -22.20 -29.83 -34.66
CA LEU A 1093 -23.21 -29.72 -33.62
C LEU A 1093 -22.92 -28.48 -32.76
N SER A 1094 -23.90 -27.58 -32.60
CA SER A 1094 -23.82 -26.52 -31.60
C SER A 1094 -24.27 -27.10 -30.26
N ILE A 1095 -23.35 -27.21 -29.30
CA ILE A 1095 -23.61 -27.75 -27.97
C ILE A 1095 -23.70 -26.61 -26.97
N ALA A 1096 -24.79 -26.56 -26.22
CA ALA A 1096 -24.98 -25.63 -25.12
C ALA A 1096 -24.66 -26.30 -23.78
N ALA A 1097 -23.99 -25.57 -22.89
CA ALA A 1097 -24.00 -25.86 -21.45
C ALA A 1097 -24.68 -24.71 -20.73
N GLN A 1098 -25.52 -25.04 -19.74
CA GLN A 1098 -26.22 -24.09 -18.89
C GLN A 1098 -25.95 -24.43 -17.43
N ASP A 1099 -25.66 -23.41 -16.64
CA ASP A 1099 -25.46 -23.52 -15.20
C ASP A 1099 -26.79 -23.57 -14.42
N SER A 1100 -26.70 -23.69 -13.10
CA SER A 1100 -27.87 -23.78 -12.23
C SER A 1100 -28.66 -22.46 -12.06
N GLU A 1101 -28.06 -21.34 -12.44
CA GLU A 1101 -28.66 -20.00 -12.38
C GLU A 1101 -29.24 -19.53 -13.74
N GLY A 1102 -29.08 -20.34 -14.78
CA GLY A 1102 -29.71 -20.18 -16.09
C GLY A 1102 -28.84 -19.52 -17.15
N GLN A 1103 -27.59 -19.17 -16.87
CA GLN A 1103 -26.68 -18.65 -17.89
C GLN A 1103 -26.13 -19.79 -18.74
N SER A 1104 -25.94 -19.55 -20.03
CA SER A 1104 -25.53 -20.58 -20.97
C SER A 1104 -24.57 -20.05 -22.02
N SER A 1105 -23.60 -20.87 -22.41
CA SER A 1105 -22.80 -20.64 -23.62
C SER A 1105 -22.90 -21.84 -24.57
N THR A 1106 -22.42 -21.64 -25.79
CA THR A 1106 -22.42 -22.68 -26.82
C THR A 1106 -21.07 -22.78 -27.50
N ALA A 1107 -20.65 -24.00 -27.85
CA ALA A 1107 -19.50 -24.25 -28.71
C ALA A 1107 -19.82 -25.30 -29.78
N THR A 1108 -19.01 -25.34 -30.83
CA THR A 1108 -19.19 -26.31 -31.93
C THR A 1108 -18.44 -27.61 -31.64
N ALA A 1109 -19.17 -28.72 -31.67
CA ALA A 1109 -18.62 -30.06 -31.69
C ALA A 1109 -18.70 -30.64 -33.12
N THR A 1110 -17.55 -30.87 -33.74
CA THR A 1110 -17.46 -31.40 -35.11
C THR A 1110 -17.29 -32.91 -35.08
N ILE A 1111 -18.20 -33.64 -35.72
CA ILE A 1111 -18.12 -35.10 -35.86
C ILE A 1111 -17.82 -35.41 -37.33
N ASN A 1112 -16.60 -35.86 -37.61
CA ASN A 1112 -16.21 -36.30 -38.95
C ASN A 1112 -16.64 -37.75 -39.18
N LEU A 1113 -17.27 -38.02 -40.32
CA LEU A 1113 -17.54 -39.38 -40.75
C LEU A 1113 -16.34 -39.94 -41.51
N THR A 1114 -16.09 -41.23 -41.33
CA THR A 1114 -15.15 -42.00 -42.12
C THR A 1114 -15.93 -42.98 -42.98
N ASN A 1115 -15.65 -42.95 -44.28
CA ASN A 1115 -16.31 -43.77 -45.29
C ASN A 1115 -15.98 -45.26 -45.11
N ILE A 1116 -16.97 -46.14 -45.24
CA ILE A 1116 -16.79 -47.58 -45.39
C ILE A 1116 -16.60 -47.90 -46.88
N VAL A 1117 -15.33 -48.05 -47.27
CA VAL A 1117 -14.95 -48.44 -48.64
C VAL A 1117 -15.43 -49.86 -48.97
N GLY A 1118 -16.20 -50.01 -50.06
CA GLY A 1118 -16.86 -51.25 -50.51
C GLY A 1118 -18.23 -51.48 -49.87
N GLY A 1119 -19.25 -50.83 -50.42
CA GLY A 1119 -20.50 -50.52 -49.72
C GLY A 1119 -21.75 -51.09 -50.39
N ARG A 1120 -22.80 -51.28 -49.58
CA ARG A 1120 -24.15 -51.55 -50.08
C ARG A 1120 -24.87 -50.23 -50.32
N ILE A 1121 -24.89 -49.77 -51.56
CA ILE A 1121 -25.54 -48.52 -51.97
C ILE A 1121 -27.00 -48.81 -52.29
N GLN A 1122 -27.95 -48.08 -51.69
CA GLN A 1122 -29.38 -48.31 -51.93
C GLN A 1122 -30.11 -47.00 -52.25
N GLY A 1123 -30.66 -46.93 -53.46
CA GLY A 1123 -31.50 -45.84 -53.92
C GLY A 1123 -32.90 -45.85 -53.31
N THR A 1124 -33.56 -44.72 -53.48
CA THR A 1124 -34.81 -44.29 -52.86
C THR A 1124 -36.02 -44.63 -53.74
N ARG A 1125 -37.10 -43.84 -53.65
CA ARG A 1125 -38.29 -43.92 -54.52
C ARG A 1125 -38.35 -42.83 -55.59
N ARG A 1126 -37.25 -42.12 -55.82
CA ARG A 1126 -37.10 -41.04 -56.81
C ARG A 1126 -35.95 -41.40 -57.76
N PRO A 1127 -35.81 -40.72 -58.91
CA PRO A 1127 -34.64 -40.90 -59.78
C PRO A 1127 -33.35 -40.54 -59.04
N ASP A 1128 -32.49 -41.52 -58.84
CA ASP A 1128 -31.24 -41.38 -58.11
C ASP A 1128 -30.01 -41.52 -59.03
N ARG A 1129 -28.89 -40.93 -58.62
CA ARG A 1129 -27.58 -41.15 -59.26
C ARG A 1129 -26.70 -41.91 -58.28
N LEU A 1130 -26.44 -43.19 -58.57
CA LEU A 1130 -25.74 -44.12 -57.70
C LEU A 1130 -24.38 -44.46 -58.31
N ILE A 1131 -23.30 -44.25 -57.57
CA ILE A 1131 -21.93 -44.44 -58.08
C ILE A 1131 -21.16 -45.31 -57.09
N GLY A 1132 -20.71 -46.48 -57.55
CA GLY A 1132 -19.78 -47.36 -56.84
C GLY A 1132 -18.33 -46.89 -56.98
N ASP A 1133 -17.44 -47.54 -56.24
CA ASP A 1133 -15.99 -47.30 -56.28
C ASP A 1133 -15.25 -48.47 -56.95
N ASP A 1134 -13.91 -48.47 -56.97
CA ASP A 1134 -13.12 -49.52 -57.63
C ASP A 1134 -13.07 -50.88 -56.88
N THR A 1135 -13.96 -51.09 -55.89
CA THR A 1135 -14.08 -52.30 -55.07
C THR A 1135 -15.41 -53.03 -55.29
N ASN A 1136 -15.67 -54.17 -54.63
CA ASN A 1136 -16.87 -54.97 -54.93
C ASN A 1136 -18.12 -54.41 -54.23
N ASP A 1137 -18.99 -53.73 -54.97
CA ASP A 1137 -20.16 -53.06 -54.42
C ASP A 1137 -21.46 -53.87 -54.51
N THR A 1138 -22.47 -53.49 -53.71
CA THR A 1138 -23.86 -53.94 -53.91
C THR A 1138 -24.80 -52.76 -54.07
N ILE A 1139 -25.17 -52.43 -55.31
CA ILE A 1139 -26.00 -51.27 -55.65
C ILE A 1139 -27.45 -51.68 -55.91
N ILE A 1140 -28.39 -51.14 -55.15
CA ILE A 1140 -29.83 -51.40 -55.26
C ILE A 1140 -30.48 -50.13 -55.78
N GLY A 1141 -31.00 -50.14 -57.01
CA GLY A 1141 -31.54 -48.92 -57.65
C GLY A 1141 -32.71 -48.27 -56.88
N GLY A 1142 -33.57 -49.08 -56.28
CA GLY A 1142 -34.80 -48.58 -55.66
C GLY A 1142 -35.94 -48.44 -56.68
N PHE A 1143 -36.85 -47.48 -56.47
CA PHE A 1143 -37.92 -47.15 -57.41
C PHE A 1143 -37.62 -45.79 -58.07
N GLY A 1144 -37.23 -45.75 -59.34
CA GLY A 1144 -36.88 -44.47 -59.96
C GLY A 1144 -36.51 -44.65 -61.43
N ASN A 1145 -36.04 -43.60 -62.09
CA ASN A 1145 -35.28 -43.76 -63.33
C ASN A 1145 -33.83 -43.52 -62.96
N ASP A 1146 -33.14 -44.55 -62.50
CA ASP A 1146 -31.88 -44.37 -61.79
C ASP A 1146 -30.68 -44.40 -62.74
N SER A 1147 -29.64 -43.62 -62.44
CA SER A 1147 -28.37 -43.62 -63.18
C SER A 1147 -27.30 -44.27 -62.32
N ILE A 1148 -26.83 -45.44 -62.73
CA ILE A 1148 -25.87 -46.26 -61.99
C ILE A 1148 -24.52 -46.27 -62.71
N THR A 1149 -23.46 -46.05 -61.95
CA THR A 1149 -22.06 -46.27 -62.35
C THR A 1149 -21.47 -47.21 -61.33
N THR A 1150 -20.91 -48.35 -61.73
CA THR A 1150 -20.35 -49.33 -60.78
C THR A 1150 -18.88 -49.12 -60.49
N ALA A 1151 -18.14 -48.45 -61.40
CA ALA A 1151 -16.69 -48.36 -61.37
C ALA A 1151 -16.01 -49.74 -61.43
N GLY A 1152 -14.76 -49.90 -60.98
CA GLY A 1152 -14.04 -51.18 -60.98
C GLY A 1152 -14.50 -52.10 -59.85
N GLY A 1153 -14.32 -53.41 -59.96
CA GLY A 1153 -14.79 -54.32 -58.90
C GLY A 1153 -15.47 -55.55 -59.46
N ARG A 1154 -16.23 -56.26 -58.62
CA ARG A 1154 -17.14 -57.35 -59.01
C ARG A 1154 -18.50 -57.04 -58.42
N ASP A 1155 -19.27 -56.24 -59.13
CA ASP A 1155 -20.34 -55.50 -58.49
C ASP A 1155 -21.66 -56.20 -58.60
N ARG A 1156 -22.51 -55.99 -57.60
CA ARG A 1156 -23.82 -56.60 -57.51
C ARG A 1156 -24.91 -55.55 -57.61
N ILE A 1157 -25.53 -55.46 -58.79
CA ILE A 1157 -26.64 -54.54 -59.02
C ILE A 1157 -27.98 -55.26 -58.77
N VAL A 1158 -28.90 -54.66 -58.03
CA VAL A 1158 -30.22 -55.28 -57.74
C VAL A 1158 -31.33 -54.35 -58.20
N PHE A 1159 -32.14 -54.82 -59.15
CA PHE A 1159 -33.29 -54.11 -59.71
C PHE A 1159 -34.60 -54.53 -59.02
N ASP A 1160 -35.21 -53.53 -58.39
CA ASP A 1160 -36.48 -53.40 -57.68
C ASP A 1160 -37.18 -54.64 -57.05
N ILE A 1161 -37.57 -54.46 -55.79
CA ILE A 1161 -38.15 -55.43 -54.86
C ILE A 1161 -39.46 -54.89 -54.24
N ASN A 1162 -40.60 -55.38 -54.75
CA ASN A 1162 -41.98 -55.32 -54.21
C ASN A 1162 -42.88 -54.08 -54.47
N ARG A 1163 -43.88 -54.26 -55.35
CA ARG A 1163 -45.07 -53.40 -55.45
C ARG A 1163 -46.29 -53.95 -54.70
N PRO A 1164 -47.10 -53.07 -54.07
CA PRO A 1164 -48.55 -53.18 -54.02
C PRO A 1164 -49.20 -52.68 -55.33
N TYR A 1165 -50.29 -53.31 -55.73
CA TYR A 1165 -50.89 -53.42 -57.08
C TYR A 1165 -51.39 -52.14 -57.81
N ARG A 1166 -50.99 -50.89 -57.48
CA ARG A 1166 -51.70 -49.68 -58.00
C ARG A 1166 -50.90 -48.43 -58.40
N GLN A 1167 -49.73 -48.56 -59.04
CA GLN A 1167 -49.14 -47.44 -59.83
C GLN A 1167 -48.65 -47.96 -61.19
N ARG A 1168 -48.58 -47.12 -62.25
CA ARG A 1168 -48.40 -47.57 -63.66
C ARG A 1168 -47.13 -47.08 -64.37
N SER A 1169 -46.21 -46.40 -63.70
CA SER A 1169 -44.90 -46.04 -64.27
C SER A 1169 -43.84 -47.04 -63.81
N ILE A 1170 -43.26 -47.81 -64.73
CA ILE A 1170 -42.07 -48.63 -64.45
C ILE A 1170 -40.88 -47.70 -64.65
N GLY A 1171 -40.02 -47.62 -63.65
CA GLY A 1171 -38.74 -46.94 -63.73
C GLY A 1171 -37.83 -47.53 -64.82
N VAL A 1172 -37.02 -46.70 -65.47
CA VAL A 1172 -35.98 -47.15 -66.40
C VAL A 1172 -34.64 -46.72 -65.85
N ASP A 1173 -33.87 -47.71 -65.43
CA ASP A 1173 -32.54 -47.49 -64.87
C ASP A 1173 -31.48 -47.64 -65.96
N THR A 1174 -30.46 -46.80 -65.90
CA THR A 1174 -29.36 -46.74 -66.85
C THR A 1174 -28.06 -47.05 -66.12
N ILE A 1175 -27.40 -48.15 -66.47
CA ILE A 1175 -26.03 -48.44 -66.00
C ILE A 1175 -25.04 -47.99 -67.06
N THR A 1176 -24.00 -47.29 -66.64
CA THR A 1176 -23.09 -46.57 -67.54
C THR A 1176 -21.81 -47.34 -67.90
N ASP A 1177 -21.38 -48.32 -67.09
CA ASP A 1177 -20.06 -48.96 -67.20
C ASP A 1177 -20.03 -50.47 -66.88
N PHE A 1178 -21.20 -51.13 -66.86
CA PHE A 1178 -21.33 -52.56 -66.52
C PHE A 1178 -20.37 -53.48 -67.31
N ASP A 1179 -19.49 -54.21 -66.61
CA ASP A 1179 -18.63 -55.25 -67.19
C ASP A 1179 -19.09 -56.64 -66.76
N SER A 1180 -19.74 -57.37 -67.67
CA SER A 1180 -20.26 -58.72 -67.44
C SER A 1180 -19.24 -59.79 -66.98
N ARG A 1181 -17.93 -59.53 -67.09
CA ARG A 1181 -16.88 -60.44 -66.59
C ARG A 1181 -16.76 -60.39 -65.08
N PHE A 1182 -17.10 -59.25 -64.49
CA PHE A 1182 -16.90 -58.97 -63.08
C PHE A 1182 -18.23 -58.69 -62.37
N ASP A 1183 -19.16 -58.01 -63.05
CA ASP A 1183 -20.39 -57.51 -62.47
C ASP A 1183 -21.56 -58.46 -62.71
N ARG A 1184 -22.52 -58.41 -61.79
CA ARG A 1184 -23.74 -59.20 -61.83
C ARG A 1184 -24.93 -58.36 -61.43
N TRP A 1185 -25.95 -58.38 -62.26
CA TRP A 1185 -27.24 -57.81 -61.90
C TRP A 1185 -28.25 -58.90 -61.51
N TYR A 1186 -29.17 -58.57 -60.62
CA TYR A 1186 -30.20 -59.45 -60.10
C TYR A 1186 -31.57 -58.75 -60.16
N SER A 1187 -32.61 -59.49 -60.52
CA SER A 1187 -34.01 -59.06 -60.43
C SER A 1187 -34.82 -60.11 -59.67
N THR A 1188 -35.79 -59.70 -58.87
CA THR A 1188 -36.47 -60.60 -57.92
C THR A 1188 -37.70 -61.35 -58.46
N LYS A 1189 -38.00 -61.30 -59.77
CA LYS A 1189 -38.94 -62.23 -60.43
C LYS A 1189 -38.49 -62.61 -61.86
N LEU A 1190 -38.46 -63.91 -62.18
CA LEU A 1190 -38.38 -64.42 -63.56
C LEU A 1190 -39.77 -64.90 -64.06
N PRO A 1191 -40.06 -64.96 -65.38
CA PRO A 1191 -39.17 -64.76 -66.51
C PRO A 1191 -39.48 -63.50 -67.34
N LEU A 1192 -38.45 -63.04 -68.05
CA LEU A 1192 -38.52 -62.08 -69.15
C LEU A 1192 -39.78 -62.28 -70.02
N ARG A 1193 -40.68 -61.28 -70.05
CA ARG A 1193 -41.42 -61.04 -71.29
C ARG A 1193 -40.44 -60.43 -72.27
N ARG A 1194 -40.02 -61.23 -73.25
CA ARG A 1194 -39.43 -60.74 -74.50
C ARG A 1194 -40.40 -59.74 -75.13
N SER A 1195 -40.19 -58.44 -74.94
CA SER A 1195 -40.69 -57.43 -75.86
C SER A 1195 -39.82 -56.17 -75.81
N ARG A 1196 -39.11 -55.96 -76.93
CA ARG A 1196 -38.24 -54.84 -77.29
C ARG A 1196 -36.85 -54.82 -76.65
N VAL A 1197 -36.07 -55.82 -77.03
CA VAL A 1197 -34.64 -55.65 -77.27
C VAL A 1197 -34.47 -54.70 -78.45
N GLY A 1198 -34.04 -53.47 -78.18
CA GLY A 1198 -33.27 -52.68 -79.14
C GLY A 1198 -31.85 -53.20 -79.13
N LYS A 1199 -31.46 -53.89 -80.20
CA LYS A 1199 -30.10 -54.37 -80.48
C LYS A 1199 -29.10 -53.23 -80.24
N SER A 1200 -28.02 -53.44 -79.49
CA SER A 1200 -26.73 -53.75 -80.16
C SER A 1200 -25.65 -54.23 -79.17
N VAL A 1201 -25.04 -55.37 -79.53
CA VAL A 1201 -23.69 -55.90 -79.18
C VAL A 1201 -23.47 -56.56 -77.80
N PHE A 1202 -23.82 -57.86 -77.73
CA PHE A 1202 -22.98 -59.07 -77.46
C PHE A 1202 -21.77 -59.05 -76.48
N PRO A 1203 -21.20 -60.22 -76.08
CA PRO A 1203 -21.72 -61.59 -75.79
C PRO A 1203 -21.07 -62.16 -74.47
N PRO A 1204 -20.82 -63.48 -74.37
CA PRO A 1204 -21.35 -64.48 -73.40
C PRO A 1204 -20.93 -64.38 -71.93
#